data_AF-A0A2G5UZQ2-F1
#
_entry.id   AF-A0A2G5UZQ2-F1
#
_cell.length_a   1.000
_cell.length_b   1.000
_cell.length_c   1.000
_cell.angle_alpha   90.00
_cell.angle_beta   90.00
_cell.angle_gamma   90.00
#
_symmetry.space_group_name_H-M   'P 1'
#
loop_
_entity.id
_entity.type
_entity.pdbx_description
1 polymer ?
#
loop_
_entity_poly.entity_id
_entity_poly.type
_entity_poly.pdbx_seq_one_letter_code
_entity_poly.pdbx_strand_id
1 'polypeptide(L)'
;MTPIFISFFRFITEVNVNSFLAECVEQLDVASAFPVKQQICNLMSRFIRRCSDPQLTLQCIRACSNIVNEEKKSLNSLPALECFVNVTLSASQSNPEVSQESIEHIETQLSIASQSTPVALIIVDALTKYRANLDANWAPIIVKLALFGPVPKKETRVISYAYSRIFEEEEAHFEKDQIERLDEVVQKARFKAVLLALKLSSEDNARWTNALIEEIFKASAVMDQSSSRSFGLSMAHRQKTRGVELLHLLTTRIEDEIFAEKIFDFCIKCVVDPCQQFSIKLIVEWTIARLCVKFDKLFKKLTDDSFERNMAAQRIGSMSSWLNVLMLISRASPKNVDQCLEKVIVWCTAQNFPVRCSALAAARLMFSTFDKDRRKKWRLVKSIVNFDAEPSGNSRRVIENLCSDFYFAKLHIDDHFDFHTVLSLITSRTGMPAEETIPEKIIEELNTMPSQIKSSNSDSTLLSAPSDVYSALSKNASCAPSMENEDEGDLEEIPEETTEASFQRKIVKDTETKDDGVSLIVVASLVDKPNNLGGICRTSEIFGVDTLVVADVLVAQDSNFKALSMSSENWQNIEAVKPANLLEYLQGLRANGYTVIAAEQTTDSVMMHDFVFPKKAVIVMGDEKEGVPVGLLRAVDQTVEIKQVGHTRSLNVHVTAALMIAKFAEQVRFAKN
;
A
#
# COMPACT_ATOMS: atom_id res chain seq x y z
N MET A 1 14.25 -21.12 52.92
CA MET A 1 13.99 -22.17 51.92
C MET A 1 12.73 -22.91 52.34
N THR A 2 11.62 -22.61 51.68
CA THR A 2 10.29 -23.17 51.98
C THR A 2 10.25 -24.69 51.73
N PRO A 3 9.45 -25.47 52.49
CA PRO A 3 9.35 -26.93 52.36
C PRO A 3 8.97 -27.43 50.95
N ILE A 4 8.43 -26.53 50.11
CA ILE A 4 8.21 -26.73 48.67
C ILE A 4 9.49 -27.17 47.95
N PHE A 5 10.65 -26.57 48.24
CA PHE A 5 11.89 -26.85 47.49
C PHE A 5 12.46 -28.26 47.74
N ILE A 6 12.28 -28.81 48.95
CA ILE A 6 12.75 -30.15 49.31
C ILE A 6 11.78 -31.23 48.77
N SER A 7 10.48 -30.93 48.72
CA SER A 7 9.50 -31.78 48.04
C SER A 7 9.72 -31.79 46.53
N PHE A 8 10.03 -30.63 45.93
CA PHE A 8 10.25 -30.45 44.49
C PHE A 8 11.42 -31.28 43.93
N PHE A 9 12.50 -31.45 44.70
CA PHE A 9 13.66 -32.24 44.25
C PHE A 9 13.46 -33.76 44.33
N ARG A 10 12.60 -34.25 45.24
CA ARG A 10 12.18 -35.66 45.30
C ARG A 10 11.09 -36.00 44.28
N PHE A 11 10.27 -35.02 43.91
CA PHE A 11 9.17 -35.12 42.95
C PHE A 11 9.65 -35.41 41.51
N ILE A 12 10.77 -34.80 41.08
CA ILE A 12 11.23 -34.86 39.68
C ILE A 12 11.62 -36.28 39.18
N THR A 13 11.91 -37.22 40.07
CA THR A 13 12.37 -38.58 39.69
C THR A 13 11.28 -39.64 39.63
N GLU A 14 10.09 -39.42 40.22
CA GLU A 14 9.02 -40.43 40.35
C GLU A 14 7.63 -40.01 39.83
N VAL A 15 7.50 -38.78 39.30
CA VAL A 15 6.17 -38.20 39.07
C VAL A 15 5.52 -38.58 37.76
N ASN A 16 4.25 -38.98 37.88
CA ASN A 16 3.28 -38.97 36.80
C ASN A 16 3.05 -37.53 36.33
N VAL A 17 3.62 -37.19 35.17
CA VAL A 17 3.54 -35.85 34.54
C VAL A 17 2.09 -35.36 34.42
N ASN A 18 1.14 -36.25 34.14
CA ASN A 18 -0.27 -35.87 34.00
C ASN A 18 -0.85 -35.40 35.33
N SER A 19 -0.54 -36.08 36.45
CA SER A 19 -1.02 -35.64 37.77
C SER A 19 -0.46 -34.27 38.16
N PHE A 20 0.81 -34.02 37.85
CA PHE A 20 1.44 -32.72 38.12
C PHE A 20 0.83 -31.59 37.31
N LEU A 21 0.57 -31.81 36.02
CA LEU A 21 -0.04 -30.80 35.15
C LEU A 21 -1.49 -30.53 35.54
N ALA A 22 -2.25 -31.54 35.95
CA ALA A 22 -3.60 -31.36 36.49
C ALA A 22 -3.58 -30.48 37.75
N GLU A 23 -2.66 -30.74 38.69
CA GLU A 23 -2.49 -29.88 39.88
C GLU A 23 -2.07 -28.46 39.49
N CYS A 24 -1.21 -28.28 38.48
CA CYS A 24 -0.86 -26.94 37.99
C CYS A 24 -2.08 -26.17 37.46
N VAL A 25 -2.98 -26.84 36.72
CA VAL A 25 -4.23 -26.23 36.23
C VAL A 25 -5.12 -25.81 37.41
N GLU A 26 -5.32 -26.68 38.39
CA GLU A 26 -6.10 -26.34 39.60
C GLU A 26 -5.48 -25.16 40.39
N GLN A 27 -4.16 -25.14 40.53
CA GLN A 27 -3.47 -24.04 41.23
C GLN A 27 -3.51 -22.72 40.46
N LEU A 28 -3.58 -22.74 39.12
CA LEU A 28 -3.74 -21.53 38.32
C LEU A 28 -5.08 -20.84 38.58
N ASP A 29 -6.16 -21.61 38.74
CA ASP A 29 -7.50 -21.08 39.00
C ASP A 29 -7.62 -20.43 40.39
N VAL A 30 -6.86 -20.93 41.37
CA VAL A 30 -6.90 -20.44 42.76
C VAL A 30 -5.89 -19.30 43.01
N ALA A 31 -4.82 -19.22 42.21
CA ALA A 31 -3.77 -18.22 42.40
C ALA A 31 -4.30 -16.79 42.18
N SER A 32 -4.17 -15.91 43.17
CA SER A 32 -4.60 -14.51 43.05
C SER A 32 -3.52 -13.58 42.51
N ALA A 33 -2.23 -13.91 42.70
CA ALA A 33 -1.11 -13.05 42.35
C ALA A 33 -0.44 -13.51 41.04
N PHE A 34 -0.27 -12.60 40.08
CA PHE A 34 0.34 -12.88 38.79
C PHE A 34 1.73 -13.53 38.87
N PRO A 35 2.66 -13.12 39.77
CA PRO A 35 3.97 -13.78 39.86
C PRO A 35 3.87 -15.28 40.18
N VAL A 36 2.85 -15.70 40.94
CA VAL A 36 2.59 -17.12 41.23
C VAL A 36 2.09 -17.83 39.97
N LYS A 37 1.11 -17.24 39.27
CA LYS A 37 0.61 -17.75 37.99
C LYS A 37 1.76 -17.93 36.98
N GLN A 38 2.63 -16.92 36.87
CA GLN A 38 3.80 -16.93 35.99
C GLN A 38 4.75 -18.10 36.30
N GLN A 39 5.04 -18.36 37.58
CA GLN A 39 5.89 -19.50 37.94
C GLN A 39 5.22 -20.84 37.62
N ILE A 40 3.91 -20.97 37.83
CA ILE A 40 3.17 -22.19 37.48
C ILE A 40 3.21 -22.41 35.95
N CYS A 41 2.93 -21.40 35.13
CA CYS A 41 3.06 -21.50 33.67
C CYS A 41 4.49 -21.85 33.23
N ASN A 42 5.52 -21.27 33.86
CA ASN A 42 6.91 -21.61 33.58
C ASN A 42 7.21 -23.08 33.88
N LEU A 43 6.65 -23.63 34.95
CA LEU A 43 6.77 -25.05 35.27
C LEU A 43 6.02 -25.90 34.24
N MET A 44 4.77 -25.57 33.94
CA MET A 44 3.96 -26.27 32.92
C MET A 44 4.69 -26.34 31.58
N SER A 45 5.26 -25.22 31.10
CA SER A 45 5.95 -25.17 29.80
C SER A 45 7.13 -26.14 29.69
N ARG A 46 7.75 -26.53 30.82
CA ARG A 46 8.88 -27.48 30.87
C ARG A 46 8.43 -28.93 30.81
N PHE A 47 7.25 -29.24 31.36
CA PHE A 47 6.76 -30.61 31.53
C PHE A 47 5.69 -31.01 30.51
N ILE A 48 4.92 -30.06 29.95
CA ILE A 48 3.80 -30.32 29.04
C ILE A 48 4.17 -31.16 27.81
N ARG A 49 5.40 -31.01 27.29
CA ARG A 49 5.92 -31.85 26.20
C ARG A 49 5.96 -33.35 26.50
N ARG A 50 5.94 -33.73 27.78
CA ARG A 50 5.94 -35.12 28.27
C ARG A 50 4.53 -35.60 28.67
N CYS A 51 3.51 -34.74 28.53
CA CYS A 51 2.13 -35.13 28.79
C CYS A 51 1.68 -36.15 27.73
N SER A 52 1.10 -37.26 28.20
CA SER A 52 0.55 -38.30 27.31
C SER A 52 -0.94 -38.13 27.05
N ASP A 53 -1.62 -37.23 27.78
CA ASP A 53 -3.05 -36.99 27.69
C ASP A 53 -3.33 -35.71 26.88
N PRO A 54 -3.92 -35.82 25.67
CA PRO A 54 -4.28 -34.67 24.86
C PRO A 54 -5.29 -33.74 25.53
N GLN A 55 -6.26 -34.27 26.27
CA GLN A 55 -7.30 -33.45 26.90
C GLN A 55 -6.73 -32.62 28.05
N LEU A 56 -5.83 -33.20 28.84
CA LEU A 56 -5.10 -32.44 29.85
C LEU A 56 -4.18 -31.38 29.22
N THR A 57 -3.57 -31.68 28.08
CA THR A 57 -2.78 -30.70 27.33
C THR A 57 -3.63 -29.50 26.90
N LEU A 58 -4.84 -29.75 26.38
CA LEU A 58 -5.81 -28.70 26.04
C LEU A 58 -6.26 -27.91 27.28
N GLN A 59 -6.52 -28.57 28.41
CA GLN A 59 -6.84 -27.89 29.67
C GLN A 59 -5.71 -26.94 30.10
N CYS A 60 -4.45 -27.36 29.98
CA CYS A 60 -3.29 -26.52 30.27
C CYS A 60 -3.25 -25.27 29.37
N ILE A 61 -3.51 -25.43 28.07
CA ILE A 61 -3.52 -24.34 27.09
C ILE A 61 -4.66 -23.36 27.39
N ARG A 62 -5.88 -23.86 27.63
CA ARG A 62 -7.05 -23.06 27.98
C ARG A 62 -6.84 -22.28 29.28
N ALA A 63 -6.31 -22.92 30.32
CA ALA A 63 -5.99 -22.26 31.58
C ALA A 63 -5.01 -21.10 31.38
N CYS A 64 -3.94 -21.31 30.60
CA CYS A 64 -2.99 -20.23 30.29
C CYS A 64 -3.62 -19.13 29.44
N SER A 65 -4.52 -19.47 28.50
CA SER A 65 -5.24 -18.49 27.69
C SER A 65 -6.17 -17.61 28.53
N ASN A 66 -6.82 -18.18 29.53
CA ASN A 66 -7.66 -17.44 30.48
C ASN A 66 -6.84 -16.38 31.24
N ILE A 67 -5.61 -16.70 31.64
CA ILE A 67 -4.72 -15.73 32.30
C ILE A 67 -4.41 -14.54 31.39
N VAL A 68 -4.19 -14.76 30.08
CA VAL A 68 -4.01 -13.67 29.12
C VAL A 68 -5.23 -12.76 29.07
N ASN A 69 -6.44 -13.34 29.13
CA ASN A 69 -7.68 -12.58 29.12
C ASN A 69 -7.89 -11.79 30.43
N GLU A 70 -7.56 -12.38 31.57
CA GLU A 70 -7.61 -11.73 32.89
C GLU A 70 -6.65 -10.53 32.98
N GLU A 71 -5.41 -10.71 32.51
CA GLU A 71 -4.35 -9.71 32.59
C GLU A 71 -4.35 -8.74 31.39
N LYS A 72 -5.33 -8.83 30.48
CA LYS A 72 -5.36 -8.06 29.21
C LYS A 72 -5.24 -6.54 29.39
N LYS A 73 -5.70 -6.00 30.51
CA LYS A 73 -5.66 -4.57 30.85
C LYS A 73 -4.66 -4.21 31.97
N SER A 74 -3.86 -5.17 32.42
CA SER A 74 -2.86 -4.96 33.47
C SER A 74 -1.48 -4.72 32.86
N LEU A 75 -0.51 -4.36 33.72
CA LEU A 75 0.91 -4.30 33.35
C LEU A 75 1.49 -5.69 33.02
N ASN A 76 0.78 -6.77 33.32
CA ASN A 76 1.22 -8.15 33.11
C ASN A 76 0.71 -8.74 31.79
N SER A 77 0.05 -7.96 30.93
CA SER A 77 -0.55 -8.48 29.69
C SER A 77 0.47 -9.17 28.76
N LEU A 78 1.64 -8.57 28.57
CA LEU A 78 2.73 -9.16 27.77
C LEU A 78 3.40 -10.36 28.48
N PRO A 79 3.78 -10.28 29.77
CA PRO A 79 4.23 -11.46 30.52
C PRO A 79 3.23 -12.63 30.54
N ALA A 80 1.93 -12.36 30.62
CA ALA A 80 0.89 -13.37 30.55
C ALA A 80 0.84 -14.03 29.16
N LEU A 81 0.92 -13.22 28.09
CA LEU A 81 1.03 -13.71 26.74
C LEU A 81 2.25 -14.60 26.55
N GLU A 82 3.43 -14.20 27.06
CA GLU A 82 4.65 -15.00 27.03
C GLU A 82 4.46 -16.37 27.70
N CYS A 83 3.80 -16.40 28.86
CA CYS A 83 3.47 -17.65 29.56
C CYS A 83 2.61 -18.55 28.67
N PHE A 84 1.54 -17.99 28.12
CA PHE A 84 0.62 -18.71 27.24
C PHE A 84 1.30 -19.27 25.99
N VAL A 85 2.07 -18.47 25.25
CA VAL A 85 2.74 -18.96 24.03
C VAL A 85 3.81 -20.00 24.34
N ASN A 86 4.54 -19.84 25.46
CA ASN A 86 5.56 -20.82 25.85
C ASN A 86 4.93 -22.17 26.25
N VAL A 87 3.82 -22.18 26.98
CA VAL A 87 3.10 -23.43 27.33
C VAL A 87 2.50 -24.06 26.08
N THR A 88 1.82 -23.26 25.26
CA THR A 88 1.13 -23.75 24.05
C THR A 88 2.12 -24.37 23.06
N LEU A 89 3.21 -23.68 22.74
CA LEU A 89 4.16 -24.14 21.73
C LEU A 89 5.17 -25.17 22.24
N SER A 90 5.37 -25.27 23.56
CA SER A 90 6.18 -26.36 24.11
C SER A 90 5.43 -27.70 24.15
N ALA A 91 4.10 -27.69 24.12
CA ALA A 91 3.29 -28.89 23.96
C ALA A 91 3.58 -29.58 22.60
N SER A 92 3.42 -30.90 22.55
CA SER A 92 3.56 -31.64 21.30
C SER A 92 2.40 -31.29 20.35
N GLN A 93 2.71 -30.74 19.18
CA GLN A 93 1.70 -30.45 18.16
C GLN A 93 1.43 -31.64 17.22
N SER A 94 1.88 -32.85 17.59
CA SER A 94 1.66 -34.07 16.80
C SER A 94 0.20 -34.55 16.85
N ASN A 95 -0.54 -34.17 17.89
CA ASN A 95 -1.98 -34.45 17.98
C ASN A 95 -2.76 -33.36 17.20
N PRO A 96 -3.61 -33.75 16.22
CA PRO A 96 -4.35 -32.78 15.40
C PRO A 96 -5.29 -31.86 16.18
N GLU A 97 -5.96 -32.36 17.23
CA GLU A 97 -6.89 -31.58 18.06
C GLU A 97 -6.13 -30.51 18.84
N VAL A 98 -5.00 -30.90 19.45
CA VAL A 98 -4.11 -29.98 20.17
C VAL A 98 -3.53 -28.92 19.23
N SER A 99 -3.06 -29.34 18.04
CA SER A 99 -2.48 -28.43 17.06
C SER A 99 -3.50 -27.42 16.54
N GLN A 100 -4.70 -27.88 16.18
CA GLN A 100 -5.77 -27.02 15.71
C GLN A 100 -6.17 -25.98 16.78
N GLU A 101 -6.43 -26.42 18.01
CA GLU A 101 -6.85 -25.51 19.07
C GLU A 101 -5.73 -24.53 19.45
N SER A 102 -4.46 -24.97 19.42
CA SER A 102 -3.30 -24.09 19.62
C SER A 102 -3.21 -22.99 18.57
N ILE A 103 -3.43 -23.33 17.30
CA ILE A 103 -3.46 -22.39 16.18
C ILE A 103 -4.59 -21.38 16.38
N GLU A 104 -5.80 -21.82 16.74
CA GLU A 104 -6.97 -20.95 16.96
C GLU A 104 -6.74 -19.94 18.10
N HIS A 105 -6.14 -20.37 19.22
CA HIS A 105 -5.82 -19.46 20.32
C HIS A 105 -4.71 -18.46 19.95
N ILE A 106 -3.66 -18.89 19.24
CA ILE A 106 -2.60 -17.98 18.78
C ILE A 106 -3.13 -17.00 17.74
N GLU A 107 -4.00 -17.45 16.83
CA GLU A 107 -4.67 -16.58 15.86
C GLU A 107 -5.50 -15.50 16.56
N THR A 108 -6.21 -15.87 17.63
CA THR A 108 -6.97 -14.92 18.44
C THR A 108 -6.05 -13.83 19.02
N GLN A 109 -4.87 -14.19 19.52
CA GLN A 109 -3.89 -13.21 20.02
C GLN A 109 -3.33 -12.33 18.89
N LEU A 110 -3.04 -12.91 17.72
CA LEU A 110 -2.57 -12.14 16.55
C LEU A 110 -3.58 -11.11 16.07
N SER A 111 -4.89 -11.39 16.16
CA SER A 111 -5.93 -10.42 15.78
C SER A 111 -5.84 -9.12 16.61
N ILE A 112 -5.39 -9.22 17.87
CA ILE A 112 -5.24 -8.11 18.81
C ILE A 112 -3.89 -7.40 18.63
N ALA A 113 -2.91 -8.03 17.95
CA ALA A 113 -1.56 -7.47 17.74
C ALA A 113 -1.57 -6.13 16.97
N SER A 114 -2.64 -5.84 16.22
CA SER A 114 -2.83 -4.52 15.60
C SER A 114 -2.96 -3.37 16.62
N GLN A 115 -3.40 -3.67 17.85
CA GLN A 115 -3.52 -2.72 18.96
C GLN A 115 -2.27 -2.69 19.85
N SER A 116 -1.49 -3.77 19.85
CA SER A 116 -0.26 -3.92 20.65
C SER A 116 0.78 -4.68 19.83
N THR A 117 1.66 -3.95 19.15
CA THR A 117 2.65 -4.54 18.23
C THR A 117 3.63 -5.54 18.87
N PRO A 118 4.02 -5.44 20.17
CA PRO A 118 4.88 -6.45 20.80
C PRO A 118 4.30 -7.87 20.82
N VAL A 119 2.98 -8.01 20.71
CA VAL A 119 2.30 -9.32 20.66
C VAL A 119 2.83 -10.16 19.50
N ALA A 120 3.01 -9.55 18.32
CA ALA A 120 3.52 -10.26 17.15
C ALA A 120 4.99 -10.71 17.35
N LEU A 121 5.80 -9.87 18.00
CA LEU A 121 7.20 -10.18 18.29
C LEU A 121 7.33 -11.35 19.27
N ILE A 122 6.56 -11.34 20.36
CA ILE A 122 6.52 -12.44 21.35
C ILE A 122 6.11 -13.77 20.69
N ILE A 123 5.08 -13.74 19.84
CA ILE A 123 4.59 -14.95 19.16
C ILE A 123 5.65 -15.49 18.20
N VAL A 124 6.28 -14.66 17.37
CA VAL A 124 7.29 -15.14 16.42
C VAL A 124 8.55 -15.65 17.11
N ASP A 125 8.95 -15.04 18.23
CA ASP A 125 10.07 -15.51 19.04
C ASP A 125 9.79 -16.88 19.65
N ALA A 126 8.59 -17.08 20.19
CA ALA A 126 8.16 -18.37 20.72
C ALA A 126 8.07 -19.43 19.61
N LEU A 127 7.49 -19.12 18.45
CA LEU A 127 7.45 -20.03 17.30
C LEU A 127 8.86 -20.40 16.83
N THR A 128 9.79 -19.45 16.80
CA THR A 128 11.18 -19.70 16.41
C THR A 128 11.89 -20.63 17.40
N LYS A 129 11.66 -20.41 18.70
CA LYS A 129 12.19 -21.23 19.79
C LYS A 129 11.68 -22.67 19.75
N TYR A 130 10.39 -22.86 19.49
CA TYR A 130 9.71 -24.17 19.50
C TYR A 130 9.46 -24.75 18.10
N ARG A 131 10.13 -24.24 17.05
CA ARG A 131 9.87 -24.62 15.64
C ARG A 131 9.90 -26.13 15.36
N ALA A 132 10.71 -26.88 16.12
CA ALA A 132 10.83 -28.34 15.99
C ALA A 132 9.56 -29.10 16.39
N ASN A 133 8.64 -28.44 17.12
CA ASN A 133 7.35 -28.99 17.49
C ASN A 133 6.27 -28.69 16.45
N LEU A 134 6.55 -27.84 15.44
CA LEU A 134 5.55 -27.37 14.48
C LEU A 134 5.50 -28.27 13.24
N ASP A 135 4.36 -28.26 12.56
CA ASP A 135 4.17 -28.88 11.24
C ASP A 135 3.59 -27.88 10.24
N ALA A 136 3.47 -28.29 8.98
CA ALA A 136 3.02 -27.41 7.89
C ALA A 136 1.61 -26.80 8.09
N ASN A 137 0.79 -27.30 9.02
CA ASN A 137 -0.51 -26.69 9.36
C ASN A 137 -0.36 -25.32 10.04
N TRP A 138 0.84 -25.00 10.54
CA TRP A 138 1.17 -23.71 11.15
C TRP A 138 1.54 -22.62 10.13
N ALA A 139 1.61 -22.95 8.84
CA ALA A 139 1.87 -22.00 7.77
C ALA A 139 0.98 -20.73 7.81
N PRO A 140 -0.34 -20.80 8.12
CA PRO A 140 -1.19 -19.60 8.19
C PRO A 140 -0.72 -18.58 9.23
N ILE A 141 -0.23 -19.06 10.39
CA ILE A 141 0.26 -18.19 11.48
C ILE A 141 1.56 -17.50 11.05
N ILE A 142 2.49 -18.25 10.44
CA ILE A 142 3.78 -17.72 9.99
C ILE A 142 3.57 -16.69 8.87
N VAL A 143 2.70 -16.98 7.90
CA VAL A 143 2.36 -16.03 6.83
C VAL A 143 1.68 -14.78 7.41
N LYS A 144 0.72 -14.92 8.33
CA LYS A 144 0.10 -13.76 9.00
C LYS A 144 1.14 -12.87 9.71
N LEU A 145 2.14 -13.45 10.34
CA LEU A 145 3.24 -12.72 10.98
C LEU A 145 4.19 -12.04 9.98
N ALA A 146 4.53 -12.70 8.87
CA ALA A 146 5.35 -12.10 7.82
C ALA A 146 4.65 -10.93 7.12
N LEU A 147 3.31 -11.01 7.01
CA LEU A 147 2.47 -9.95 6.46
C LEU A 147 2.04 -8.92 7.52
N PHE A 148 2.39 -9.12 8.80
CA PHE A 148 1.91 -8.30 9.91
C PHE A 148 2.44 -6.86 9.85
N GLY A 149 1.63 -5.91 10.29
CA GLY A 149 2.06 -4.52 10.46
C GLY A 149 0.88 -3.59 10.24
N PRO A 150 0.38 -2.92 11.29
CA PRO A 150 -0.76 -2.02 11.18
C PRO A 150 -0.41 -0.77 10.38
N VAL A 151 -1.41 -0.12 9.78
CA VAL A 151 -1.24 1.28 9.32
C VAL A 151 -1.19 2.17 10.56
N PRO A 152 -0.08 2.87 10.83
CA PRO A 152 0.03 3.70 12.01
C PRO A 152 -1.01 4.82 11.96
N LYS A 153 -1.72 5.05 13.07
CA LYS A 153 -2.61 6.20 13.23
C LYS A 153 -1.79 7.49 13.22
N LYS A 154 -2.42 8.62 12.90
CA LYS A 154 -1.75 9.94 12.84
C LYS A 154 -0.97 10.25 14.13
N GLU A 155 -1.57 10.02 15.29
CA GLU A 155 -0.94 10.21 16.61
C GLU A 155 0.33 9.36 16.77
N THR A 156 0.26 8.08 16.41
CA THR A 156 1.40 7.16 16.46
C THR A 156 2.52 7.61 15.53
N ARG A 157 2.20 8.14 14.34
CA ARG A 157 3.22 8.67 13.41
C ARG A 157 3.94 9.89 13.97
N VAL A 158 3.20 10.81 14.62
CA VAL A 158 3.78 11.98 15.27
C VAL A 158 4.72 11.56 16.40
N ILE A 159 4.30 10.59 17.21
CA ILE A 159 5.12 10.03 18.28
C ILE A 159 6.38 9.36 17.72
N SER A 160 6.26 8.50 16.70
CA SER A 160 7.40 7.85 16.05
C SER A 160 8.38 8.86 15.44
N TYR A 161 7.86 9.94 14.82
CA TYR A 161 8.70 11.02 14.28
C TYR A 161 9.41 11.81 15.38
N ALA A 162 8.71 12.12 16.48
CA ALA A 162 9.34 12.75 17.64
C ALA A 162 10.46 11.86 18.21
N TYR A 163 10.21 10.55 18.35
CA TYR A 163 11.24 9.60 18.77
C TYR A 163 12.41 9.56 17.79
N SER A 164 12.18 9.48 16.48
CA SER A 164 13.28 9.42 15.51
C SER A 164 14.17 10.65 15.63
N ARG A 165 13.58 11.85 15.80
CA ARG A 165 14.31 13.11 16.00
C ARG A 165 15.11 13.14 17.31
N ILE A 166 14.49 12.74 18.43
CA ILE A 166 15.15 12.70 19.74
C ILE A 166 16.38 11.77 19.72
N PHE A 167 16.28 10.62 19.03
CA PHE A 167 17.36 9.64 18.98
C PHE A 167 18.35 9.85 17.82
N GLU A 168 18.09 10.80 16.91
CA GLU A 168 19.03 11.26 15.89
C GLU A 168 19.95 12.38 16.42
N GLU A 169 19.61 13.04 17.53
CA GLU A 169 20.50 13.99 18.21
C GLU A 169 21.67 13.25 18.88
N GLU A 170 22.90 13.57 18.48
CA GLU A 170 24.15 12.95 18.97
C GLU A 170 24.34 13.07 20.49
N GLU A 171 23.63 13.99 21.16
CA GLU A 171 23.70 14.26 22.60
C GLU A 171 22.68 13.47 23.46
N ALA A 172 21.82 12.67 22.85
CA ALA A 172 20.78 11.93 23.56
C ALA A 172 21.38 10.74 24.36
N HIS A 173 21.77 10.96 25.62
CA HIS A 173 22.29 9.95 26.56
C HIS A 173 21.21 8.99 27.10
N PHE A 174 20.42 8.36 26.22
CA PHE A 174 19.54 7.26 26.63
C PHE A 174 20.31 5.93 26.59
N GLU A 175 20.10 5.08 27.58
CA GLU A 175 20.50 3.67 27.48
C GLU A 175 19.81 3.07 26.25
N LYS A 176 20.59 2.73 25.21
CA LYS A 176 20.10 2.23 23.91
C LYS A 176 19.19 1.00 24.00
N ASP A 177 19.17 0.31 25.13
CA ASP A 177 18.54 -1.00 25.30
C ASP A 177 17.12 -0.96 25.88
N GLN A 178 16.57 0.20 26.27
CA GLN A 178 15.28 0.24 27.00
C GLN A 178 14.06 0.71 26.20
N ILE A 179 14.22 1.28 24.99
CA ILE A 179 13.08 1.84 24.23
C ILE A 179 13.08 1.25 22.81
N GLU A 180 12.38 0.14 22.62
CA GLU A 180 12.11 -0.37 21.27
C GLU A 180 11.10 0.55 20.57
N ARG A 181 11.49 1.12 19.43
CA ARG A 181 10.59 1.95 18.62
C ARG A 181 9.46 1.07 18.08
N LEU A 182 8.22 1.55 18.11
CA LEU A 182 7.04 0.73 17.78
C LEU A 182 7.07 0.17 16.35
N ASP A 183 7.60 0.94 15.41
CA ASP A 183 7.88 0.58 14.02
C ASP A 183 9.00 -0.46 13.90
N GLU A 184 10.07 -0.32 14.69
CA GLU A 184 11.15 -1.28 14.77
C GLU A 184 10.65 -2.65 15.28
N VAL A 185 9.76 -2.67 16.29
CA VAL A 185 9.11 -3.91 16.78
C VAL A 185 8.36 -4.62 15.66
N VAL A 186 7.60 -3.88 14.85
CA VAL A 186 6.86 -4.44 13.70
C VAL A 186 7.81 -4.97 12.63
N GLN A 187 8.89 -4.24 12.33
CA GLN A 187 9.91 -4.66 11.37
C GLN A 187 10.66 -5.91 11.85
N LYS A 188 11.07 -5.96 13.12
CA LYS A 188 11.68 -7.14 13.76
C LYS A 188 10.74 -8.34 13.71
N ALA A 189 9.47 -8.17 14.08
CA ALA A 189 8.48 -9.26 14.05
C ALA A 189 8.30 -9.84 12.64
N ARG A 190 8.16 -8.97 11.63
CA ARG A 190 8.06 -9.40 10.22
C ARG A 190 9.32 -10.12 9.76
N PHE A 191 10.50 -9.54 10.00
CA PHE A 191 11.75 -10.12 9.51
C PHE A 191 12.06 -11.46 10.18
N LYS A 192 11.81 -11.59 11.49
CA LYS A 192 11.89 -12.88 12.20
C LYS A 192 10.92 -13.91 11.62
N ALA A 193 9.72 -13.50 11.19
CA ALA A 193 8.75 -14.41 10.56
C ALA A 193 9.22 -14.87 9.17
N VAL A 194 9.81 -13.97 8.38
CA VAL A 194 10.46 -14.31 7.10
C VAL A 194 11.60 -15.31 7.32
N LEU A 195 12.47 -15.06 8.29
CA LEU A 195 13.56 -15.98 8.64
C LEU A 195 13.03 -17.34 9.11
N LEU A 196 11.98 -17.36 9.94
CA LEU A 196 11.35 -18.60 10.39
C LEU A 196 10.76 -19.39 9.22
N ALA A 197 10.05 -18.73 8.30
CA ALA A 197 9.50 -19.35 7.09
C ALA A 197 10.60 -20.00 6.24
N LEU A 198 11.71 -19.29 6.01
CA LEU A 198 12.86 -19.82 5.27
C LEU A 198 13.55 -20.98 5.99
N LYS A 199 13.65 -20.90 7.32
CA LYS A 199 14.26 -21.94 8.14
C LYS A 199 13.46 -23.24 8.13
N LEU A 200 12.14 -23.15 8.33
CA LEU A 200 11.24 -24.30 8.25
C LEU A 200 11.25 -24.93 6.84
N SER A 201 11.26 -24.08 5.82
CA SER A 201 11.44 -24.50 4.42
C SER A 201 12.81 -25.14 4.15
N SER A 202 13.83 -24.90 4.99
CA SER A 202 15.12 -25.59 4.86
C SER A 202 15.17 -26.95 5.58
N GLU A 203 14.32 -27.14 6.59
CA GLU A 203 14.27 -28.35 7.43
C GLU A 203 13.41 -29.47 6.80
N ASP A 204 12.27 -29.14 6.17
CA ASP A 204 11.39 -30.10 5.45
C ASP A 204 10.89 -29.46 4.13
N ASN A 205 11.80 -29.49 3.14
CA ASN A 205 11.82 -28.66 1.94
C ASN A 205 10.46 -28.52 1.23
N ALA A 206 9.87 -29.62 0.79
CA ALA A 206 8.67 -29.55 -0.05
C ALA A 206 7.39 -29.21 0.74
N ARG A 207 7.22 -29.75 1.95
CA ARG A 207 5.96 -29.61 2.69
C ARG A 207 5.74 -28.20 3.21
N TRP A 208 6.75 -27.65 3.91
CA TRP A 208 6.66 -26.29 4.43
C TRP A 208 6.59 -25.25 3.32
N THR A 209 7.46 -25.34 2.32
CA THR A 209 7.49 -24.37 1.23
C THR A 209 6.15 -24.32 0.49
N ASN A 210 5.57 -25.49 0.17
CA ASN A 210 4.29 -25.53 -0.51
C ASN A 210 3.15 -24.99 0.36
N ALA A 211 3.10 -25.34 1.64
CA ALA A 211 2.07 -24.84 2.56
C ALA A 211 2.14 -23.31 2.75
N LEU A 212 3.35 -22.77 2.92
CA LEU A 212 3.57 -21.33 3.04
C LEU A 212 3.14 -20.58 1.78
N ILE A 213 3.48 -21.09 0.59
CA ILE A 213 3.13 -20.45 -0.68
C ILE A 213 1.62 -20.54 -0.96
N GLU A 214 0.98 -21.68 -0.69
CA GLU A 214 -0.48 -21.81 -0.81
C GLU A 214 -1.20 -20.85 0.15
N GLU A 215 -0.66 -20.61 1.35
CA GLU A 215 -1.21 -19.58 2.26
C GLU A 215 -0.98 -18.15 1.78
N ILE A 216 0.16 -17.85 1.12
CA ILE A 216 0.35 -16.55 0.45
C ILE A 216 -0.69 -16.35 -0.66
N PHE A 217 -0.99 -17.39 -1.44
CA PHE A 217 -2.03 -17.32 -2.48
C PHE A 217 -3.41 -17.06 -1.90
N LYS A 218 -3.78 -17.77 -0.82
CA LYS A 218 -5.05 -17.54 -0.11
C LYS A 218 -5.13 -16.11 0.44
N ALA A 219 -4.07 -15.64 1.10
CA ALA A 219 -4.00 -14.28 1.62
C ALA A 219 -4.15 -13.23 0.50
N SER A 220 -3.46 -13.41 -0.63
CA SER A 220 -3.60 -12.53 -1.80
C SER A 220 -5.02 -12.52 -2.35
N ALA A 221 -5.67 -13.69 -2.47
CA ALA A 221 -7.03 -13.80 -2.99
C ALA A 221 -8.04 -13.04 -2.12
N VAL A 222 -7.85 -13.04 -0.78
CA VAL A 222 -8.66 -12.24 0.14
C VAL A 222 -8.44 -10.74 -0.09
N MET A 223 -7.18 -10.30 -0.26
CA MET A 223 -6.85 -8.90 -0.53
C MET A 223 -7.43 -8.41 -1.87
N ASP A 224 -7.48 -9.27 -2.88
CA ASP A 224 -8.01 -8.95 -4.22
C ASP A 224 -9.54 -8.78 -4.23
N GLN A 225 -10.23 -9.26 -3.20
CA GLN A 225 -11.67 -9.05 -2.98
C GLN A 225 -11.96 -7.75 -2.20
N SER A 226 -10.93 -7.09 -1.64
CA SER A 226 -11.10 -5.85 -0.90
C SER A 226 -11.61 -4.72 -1.81
N SER A 227 -12.55 -3.91 -1.30
CA SER A 227 -12.99 -2.68 -1.95
C SER A 227 -11.85 -1.66 -2.11
N SER A 228 -10.75 -1.83 -1.36
CA SER A 228 -9.57 -0.96 -1.40
C SER A 228 -8.40 -1.48 -2.23
N ARG A 229 -8.58 -2.57 -2.98
CA ARG A 229 -7.50 -3.23 -3.75
C ARG A 229 -6.77 -2.32 -4.75
N SER A 230 -7.47 -1.31 -5.28
CA SER A 230 -6.92 -0.34 -6.23
C SER A 230 -6.30 0.90 -5.58
N PHE A 231 -6.50 1.11 -4.27
CA PHE A 231 -5.94 2.25 -3.58
C PHE A 231 -4.48 1.97 -3.18
N GLY A 232 -3.58 2.80 -3.70
CA GLY A 232 -2.19 2.85 -3.27
C GLY A 232 -2.10 3.05 -1.75
N LEU A 233 -1.12 2.39 -1.14
CA LEU A 233 -0.85 2.43 0.31
C LEU A 233 -1.98 1.90 1.23
N SER A 234 -3.04 1.28 0.68
CA SER A 234 -4.04 0.57 1.48
C SER A 234 -3.43 -0.60 2.26
N MET A 235 -4.14 -1.10 3.28
CA MET A 235 -3.71 -2.31 3.99
C MET A 235 -3.55 -3.51 3.05
N ALA A 236 -4.48 -3.68 2.10
CA ALA A 236 -4.42 -4.74 1.11
C ALA A 236 -3.16 -4.61 0.23
N HIS A 237 -2.82 -3.40 -0.21
CA HIS A 237 -1.60 -3.13 -0.96
C HIS A 237 -0.32 -3.46 -0.15
N ARG A 238 -0.25 -3.01 1.10
CA ARG A 238 0.90 -3.23 1.99
C ARG A 238 1.11 -4.71 2.27
N GLN A 239 0.06 -5.42 2.66
CA GLN A 239 0.12 -6.85 2.94
C GLN A 239 0.45 -7.67 1.68
N LYS A 240 -0.09 -7.30 0.51
CA LYS A 240 0.23 -8.00 -0.74
C LYS A 240 1.68 -7.78 -1.16
N THR A 241 2.23 -6.58 -0.93
CA THR A 241 3.67 -6.30 -1.14
C THR A 241 4.54 -7.24 -0.28
N ARG A 242 4.29 -7.29 1.03
CA ARG A 242 4.99 -8.20 1.96
C ARG A 242 4.84 -9.67 1.56
N GLY A 243 3.66 -10.06 1.07
CA GLY A 243 3.38 -11.40 0.61
C GLY A 243 4.18 -11.81 -0.64
N VAL A 244 4.30 -10.92 -1.63
CA VAL A 244 5.10 -11.23 -2.83
C VAL A 244 6.60 -11.17 -2.55
N GLU A 245 7.06 -10.35 -1.61
CA GLU A 245 8.45 -10.37 -1.11
C GLU A 245 8.78 -11.73 -0.47
N LEU A 246 7.92 -12.22 0.43
CA LEU A 246 8.09 -13.55 1.03
C LEU A 246 8.03 -14.66 -0.02
N LEU A 247 7.08 -14.60 -0.96
CA LEU A 247 6.99 -15.54 -2.08
C LEU A 247 8.29 -15.59 -2.87
N HIS A 248 8.83 -14.42 -3.22
CA HIS A 248 10.08 -14.29 -3.97
C HIS A 248 11.24 -14.99 -3.25
N LEU A 249 11.37 -14.78 -1.94
CA LEU A 249 12.40 -15.41 -1.12
C LEU A 249 12.24 -16.94 -1.06
N LEU A 250 11.00 -17.43 -0.91
CA LEU A 250 10.68 -18.86 -0.86
C LEU A 250 10.90 -19.59 -2.19
N THR A 251 10.83 -18.89 -3.34
CA THR A 251 11.01 -19.54 -4.65
C THR A 251 12.38 -20.21 -4.84
N THR A 252 13.39 -19.82 -4.06
CA THR A 252 14.71 -20.48 -4.03
C THR A 252 14.64 -21.97 -3.70
N ARG A 253 13.59 -22.39 -2.98
CA ARG A 253 13.38 -23.76 -2.49
C ARG A 253 12.58 -24.65 -3.41
N ILE A 254 11.98 -24.07 -4.44
CA ILE A 254 11.11 -24.79 -5.36
C ILE A 254 11.94 -25.57 -6.35
N GLU A 255 11.85 -26.90 -6.29
CA GLU A 255 12.42 -27.82 -7.29
C GLU A 255 11.34 -28.52 -8.13
N ASP A 256 10.10 -28.58 -7.63
CA ASP A 256 8.98 -29.16 -8.36
C ASP A 256 8.49 -28.21 -9.47
N GLU A 257 8.66 -28.64 -10.72
CA GLU A 257 8.29 -27.86 -11.90
C GLU A 257 6.76 -27.62 -11.99
N ILE A 258 5.93 -28.55 -11.49
CA ILE A 258 4.47 -28.37 -11.48
C ILE A 258 4.08 -27.26 -10.50
N PHE A 259 4.69 -27.26 -9.32
CA PHE A 259 4.47 -26.21 -8.34
C PHE A 259 5.07 -24.87 -8.80
N ALA A 260 6.23 -24.87 -9.45
CA ALA A 260 6.81 -23.68 -10.08
C ALA A 260 5.85 -23.06 -11.12
N GLU A 261 5.17 -23.89 -11.91
CA GLU A 261 4.16 -23.43 -12.87
C GLU A 261 2.96 -22.75 -12.18
N LYS A 262 2.52 -23.23 -11.01
CA LYS A 262 1.50 -22.54 -10.21
C LYS A 262 1.95 -21.16 -9.75
N ILE A 263 3.19 -21.02 -9.29
CA ILE A 263 3.75 -19.72 -8.86
C ILE A 263 3.88 -18.77 -10.04
N PHE A 264 4.34 -19.27 -11.18
CA PHE A 264 4.40 -18.52 -12.42
C PHE A 264 3.02 -17.98 -12.80
N ASP A 265 1.99 -18.84 -12.82
CA ASP A 265 0.63 -18.42 -13.17
C ASP A 265 0.04 -17.40 -12.17
N PHE A 266 0.36 -17.51 -10.87
CA PHE A 266 0.02 -16.49 -9.87
C PHE A 266 0.68 -15.13 -10.18
N CYS A 267 1.97 -15.13 -10.51
CA CYS A 267 2.71 -13.91 -10.84
C CYS A 267 2.18 -13.26 -12.12
N ILE A 268 1.84 -14.06 -13.14
CA ILE A 268 1.24 -13.56 -14.39
C ILE A 268 -0.12 -12.92 -14.14
N LYS A 269 -0.96 -13.49 -13.28
CA LYS A 269 -2.24 -12.87 -12.88
C LYS A 269 -2.02 -11.49 -12.25
N CYS A 270 -1.01 -11.35 -11.39
CA CYS A 270 -0.65 -10.06 -10.78
C CYS A 270 -0.19 -9.04 -11.84
N VAL A 271 0.60 -9.46 -12.83
CA VAL A 271 1.08 -8.60 -13.92
C VAL A 271 -0.07 -8.10 -14.80
N VAL A 272 -1.04 -8.97 -15.12
CA VAL A 272 -2.19 -8.61 -15.96
C VAL A 272 -3.18 -7.71 -15.22
N ASP A 273 -3.32 -7.81 -13.89
CA ASP A 273 -4.31 -7.06 -13.12
C ASP A 273 -4.16 -5.52 -13.24
N PRO A 274 -5.18 -4.79 -13.76
CA PRO A 274 -5.19 -3.33 -13.86
C PRO A 274 -4.89 -2.58 -12.57
N CYS A 275 -5.32 -3.12 -11.43
CA CYS A 275 -5.24 -2.47 -10.12
C CYS A 275 -3.89 -2.67 -9.43
N GLN A 276 -3.01 -3.49 -10.00
CA GLN A 276 -1.78 -3.89 -9.34
C GLN A 276 -0.74 -2.75 -9.29
N GLN A 277 -0.27 -2.48 -8.07
CA GLN A 277 0.73 -1.45 -7.76
C GLN A 277 2.17 -1.89 -8.10
N PHE A 278 3.07 -0.91 -8.25
CA PHE A 278 4.43 -1.14 -8.76
C PHE A 278 5.34 -1.91 -7.80
N SER A 279 5.26 -1.67 -6.48
CA SER A 279 6.01 -2.45 -5.47
C SER A 279 5.79 -3.95 -5.64
N ILE A 280 4.56 -4.35 -5.99
CA ILE A 280 4.21 -5.75 -6.23
C ILE A 280 4.65 -6.20 -7.63
N LYS A 281 4.41 -5.39 -8.67
CA LYS A 281 4.78 -5.73 -10.06
C LYS A 281 6.27 -6.02 -10.20
N LEU A 282 7.13 -5.18 -9.65
CA LEU A 282 8.58 -5.35 -9.74
C LEU A 282 9.06 -6.65 -9.07
N ILE A 283 8.49 -7.01 -7.92
CA ILE A 283 8.84 -8.26 -7.24
C ILE A 283 8.33 -9.48 -8.01
N VAL A 284 7.11 -9.44 -8.58
CA VAL A 284 6.60 -10.57 -9.38
C VAL A 284 7.31 -10.69 -10.73
N GLU A 285 7.69 -9.59 -11.39
CA GLU A 285 8.52 -9.60 -12.59
C GLU A 285 9.87 -10.29 -12.31
N TRP A 286 10.51 -9.93 -11.19
CA TRP A 286 11.76 -10.56 -10.76
C TRP A 286 11.55 -12.05 -10.46
N THR A 287 10.46 -12.40 -9.79
CA THR A 287 10.10 -13.81 -9.52
C THR A 287 9.92 -14.61 -10.79
N ILE A 288 9.19 -14.08 -11.78
CA ILE A 288 8.99 -14.72 -13.09
C ILE A 288 10.34 -14.93 -13.79
N ALA A 289 11.20 -13.90 -13.81
CA ALA A 289 12.51 -14.00 -14.45
C ALA A 289 13.36 -15.12 -13.84
N ARG A 290 13.45 -15.20 -12.50
CA ARG A 290 14.17 -16.27 -11.80
C ARG A 290 13.59 -17.64 -12.08
N LEU A 291 12.27 -17.79 -12.06
CA LEU A 291 11.60 -19.06 -12.38
C LEU A 291 11.89 -19.50 -13.82
N CYS A 292 11.85 -18.60 -14.80
CA CYS A 292 12.17 -18.92 -16.19
C CYS A 292 13.66 -19.26 -16.40
N VAL A 293 14.57 -18.65 -15.64
CA VAL A 293 16.00 -19.02 -15.70
C VAL A 293 16.23 -20.40 -15.08
N LYS A 294 15.50 -20.74 -13.99
CA LYS A 294 15.60 -22.04 -13.33
C LYS A 294 14.91 -23.17 -14.13
N PHE A 295 13.72 -22.92 -14.67
CA PHE A 295 12.88 -23.92 -15.34
C PHE A 295 12.67 -23.58 -16.83
N ASP A 296 13.37 -24.31 -17.71
CA ASP A 296 13.34 -24.10 -19.15
C ASP A 296 11.94 -24.22 -19.77
N LYS A 297 11.08 -25.08 -19.20
CA LYS A 297 9.68 -25.21 -19.63
C LYS A 297 8.89 -23.91 -19.42
N LEU A 298 9.12 -23.21 -18.31
CA LEU A 298 8.46 -21.93 -18.02
C LEU A 298 8.97 -20.83 -18.96
N PHE A 299 10.27 -20.83 -19.29
CA PHE A 299 10.81 -19.93 -20.29
C PHE A 299 10.20 -20.17 -21.69
N LYS A 300 10.05 -21.44 -22.09
CA LYS A 300 9.35 -21.81 -23.32
C LYS A 300 7.88 -21.37 -23.31
N LYS A 301 7.18 -21.54 -22.18
CA LYS A 301 5.81 -21.04 -21.99
C LYS A 301 5.74 -19.52 -22.13
N LEU A 302 6.63 -18.77 -21.48
CA LEU A 302 6.70 -17.31 -21.52
C LEU A 302 6.96 -16.76 -22.92
N THR A 303 7.77 -17.46 -23.71
CA THR A 303 8.21 -17.06 -25.06
C THR A 303 7.35 -17.64 -26.19
N ASP A 304 6.31 -18.41 -25.86
CA ASP A 304 5.38 -18.95 -26.85
C ASP A 304 4.51 -17.84 -27.48
N ASP A 305 4.31 -17.89 -28.80
CA ASP A 305 3.53 -16.87 -29.53
C ASP A 305 2.08 -16.78 -29.04
N SER A 306 1.49 -17.91 -28.62
CA SER A 306 0.11 -17.90 -28.10
C SER A 306 0.06 -17.23 -26.72
N PHE A 307 1.09 -17.42 -25.89
CA PHE A 307 1.18 -16.80 -24.58
C PHE A 307 1.26 -15.27 -24.69
N GLU A 308 2.16 -14.77 -25.54
CA GLU A 308 2.32 -13.35 -25.84
C GLU A 308 1.00 -12.71 -26.31
N ARG A 309 0.33 -13.34 -27.30
CA ARG A 309 -0.94 -12.85 -27.84
C ARG A 309 -2.05 -12.84 -26.80
N ASN A 310 -2.15 -13.89 -26.00
CA ASN A 310 -3.17 -14.00 -24.95
C ASN A 310 -2.98 -12.91 -23.88
N MET A 311 -1.73 -12.67 -23.46
CA MET A 311 -1.43 -11.63 -22.49
C MET A 311 -1.76 -10.24 -23.04
N ALA A 312 -1.34 -9.93 -24.28
CA ALA A 312 -1.63 -8.66 -24.93
C ALA A 312 -3.15 -8.42 -25.11
N ALA A 313 -3.91 -9.46 -25.42
CA ALA A 313 -5.36 -9.41 -25.58
C ALA A 313 -6.09 -9.17 -24.25
N GLN A 314 -5.61 -9.74 -23.14
CA GLN A 314 -6.17 -9.48 -21.81
C GLN A 314 -5.89 -8.05 -21.35
N ARG A 315 -4.66 -7.58 -21.51
CA ARG A 315 -4.28 -6.20 -21.20
C ARG A 315 -3.02 -5.79 -21.96
N ILE A 316 -3.15 -4.89 -22.92
CA ILE A 316 -1.99 -4.40 -23.68
C ILE A 316 -0.86 -3.82 -22.80
N GLY A 317 -1.22 -3.15 -21.69
CA GLY A 317 -0.26 -2.57 -20.76
C GLY A 317 0.60 -3.57 -19.98
N SER A 318 0.19 -4.84 -19.87
CA SER A 318 1.03 -5.87 -19.22
C SER A 318 2.22 -6.29 -20.09
N MET A 319 2.22 -5.95 -21.38
CA MET A 319 3.34 -6.23 -22.27
C MET A 319 4.60 -5.47 -21.86
N SER A 320 4.49 -4.31 -21.23
CA SER A 320 5.66 -3.61 -20.65
C SER A 320 6.37 -4.48 -19.61
N SER A 321 5.64 -5.09 -18.68
CA SER A 321 6.19 -6.02 -17.68
C SER A 321 6.78 -7.27 -18.33
N TRP A 322 6.10 -7.83 -19.34
CA TRP A 322 6.62 -9.01 -20.06
C TRP A 322 7.95 -8.70 -20.77
N LEU A 323 8.07 -7.54 -21.43
CA LEU A 323 9.31 -7.08 -22.06
C LEU A 323 10.43 -6.88 -21.02
N ASN A 324 10.10 -6.34 -19.86
CA ASN A 324 11.05 -6.19 -18.75
C ASN A 324 11.55 -7.54 -18.23
N VAL A 325 10.64 -8.51 -18.07
CA VAL A 325 11.00 -9.89 -17.67
C VAL A 325 11.95 -10.52 -18.68
N LEU A 326 11.68 -10.40 -19.99
CA LEU A 326 12.58 -10.92 -21.02
C LEU A 326 13.97 -10.25 -20.98
N MET A 327 14.00 -8.95 -20.74
CA MET A 327 15.23 -8.20 -20.55
C MET A 327 16.01 -8.71 -19.33
N LEU A 328 15.35 -8.91 -18.17
CA LEU A 328 15.97 -9.44 -16.97
C LEU A 328 16.53 -10.86 -17.18
N ILE A 329 15.75 -11.74 -17.81
CA ILE A 329 16.18 -13.10 -18.18
C ILE A 329 17.41 -13.06 -19.08
N SER A 330 17.45 -12.14 -20.05
CA SER A 330 18.56 -12.04 -20.99
C SER A 330 19.89 -11.68 -20.31
N ARG A 331 19.86 -10.86 -19.24
CA ARG A 331 21.06 -10.53 -18.47
C ARG A 331 21.58 -11.71 -17.67
N ALA A 332 20.66 -12.40 -17.00
CA ALA A 332 20.98 -13.54 -16.13
C ALA A 332 21.34 -14.80 -16.91
N SER A 333 20.79 -14.95 -18.12
CA SER A 333 21.00 -16.12 -18.96
C SER A 333 21.48 -15.72 -20.36
N PRO A 334 22.80 -15.54 -20.55
CA PRO A 334 23.38 -15.15 -21.84
C PRO A 334 23.03 -16.07 -23.03
N LYS A 335 22.65 -17.33 -22.75
CA LYS A 335 22.18 -18.30 -23.75
C LYS A 335 20.80 -17.95 -24.35
N ASN A 336 19.95 -17.29 -23.57
CA ASN A 336 18.56 -16.99 -23.95
C ASN A 336 18.41 -15.61 -24.59
N VAL A 337 19.49 -14.82 -24.64
CA VAL A 337 19.51 -13.43 -25.13
C VAL A 337 18.93 -13.29 -26.53
N ASP A 338 19.32 -14.16 -27.46
CA ASP A 338 18.87 -14.08 -28.85
C ASP A 338 17.36 -14.32 -28.96
N GLN A 339 16.84 -15.34 -28.28
CA GLN A 339 15.40 -15.65 -28.26
C GLN A 339 14.58 -14.55 -27.56
N CYS A 340 15.10 -13.97 -26.49
CA CYS A 340 14.47 -12.81 -25.84
C CYS A 340 14.44 -11.60 -26.78
N LEU A 341 15.54 -11.35 -27.50
CA LEU A 341 15.65 -10.19 -28.39
C LEU A 341 14.72 -10.31 -29.59
N GLU A 342 14.57 -11.51 -30.16
CA GLU A 342 13.62 -11.81 -31.23
C GLU A 342 12.19 -11.38 -30.86
N LYS A 343 11.80 -11.65 -29.60
CA LYS A 343 10.50 -11.26 -29.06
C LYS A 343 10.40 -9.76 -28.84
N VAL A 344 11.41 -9.14 -28.22
CA VAL A 344 11.41 -7.71 -27.88
C VAL A 344 11.35 -6.81 -29.12
N ILE A 345 12.08 -7.14 -30.19
CA ILE A 345 12.18 -6.27 -31.39
C ILE A 345 10.83 -6.03 -32.05
N VAL A 346 9.94 -7.02 -32.07
CA VAL A 346 8.61 -6.89 -32.69
C VAL A 346 7.81 -5.77 -32.02
N TRP A 347 7.97 -5.61 -30.70
CA TRP A 347 7.28 -4.60 -29.90
C TRP A 347 7.89 -3.20 -29.98
N CYS A 348 9.09 -3.03 -30.55
CA CYS A 348 9.70 -1.72 -30.78
C CYS A 348 8.90 -0.85 -31.77
N THR A 349 7.96 -1.43 -32.51
CA THR A 349 7.06 -0.74 -33.44
C THR A 349 5.61 -0.73 -32.98
N ALA A 350 5.34 -1.14 -31.73
CA ALA A 350 3.99 -1.21 -31.19
C ALA A 350 3.25 0.14 -31.26
N GLN A 351 1.95 0.10 -31.55
CA GLN A 351 1.11 1.30 -31.53
C GLN A 351 0.94 1.85 -30.11
N ASN A 352 0.90 0.96 -29.12
CA ASN A 352 0.78 1.35 -27.72
C ASN A 352 2.09 2.01 -27.24
N PHE A 353 1.98 3.29 -26.86
CA PHE A 353 3.14 4.13 -26.55
C PHE A 353 4.01 3.58 -25.38
N PRO A 354 3.48 3.28 -24.18
CA PRO A 354 4.28 2.71 -23.10
C PRO A 354 4.97 1.39 -23.46
N VAL A 355 4.27 0.49 -24.15
CA VAL A 355 4.83 -0.81 -24.56
C VAL A 355 5.97 -0.61 -25.55
N ARG A 356 5.82 0.31 -26.51
CA ARG A 356 6.88 0.66 -27.46
C ARG A 356 8.11 1.23 -26.76
N CYS A 357 7.93 2.15 -25.81
CA CYS A 357 9.03 2.70 -25.01
C CYS A 357 9.74 1.61 -24.18
N SER A 358 9.00 0.72 -23.52
CA SER A 358 9.57 -0.42 -22.79
C SER A 358 10.36 -1.36 -23.72
N ALA A 359 9.85 -1.66 -24.91
CA ALA A 359 10.53 -2.50 -25.89
C ALA A 359 11.85 -1.88 -26.37
N LEU A 360 11.82 -0.57 -26.71
CA LEU A 360 13.03 0.15 -27.12
C LEU A 360 14.07 0.22 -26.00
N ALA A 361 13.64 0.50 -24.76
CA ALA A 361 14.53 0.52 -23.59
C ALA A 361 15.12 -0.88 -23.33
N ALA A 362 14.30 -1.93 -23.36
CA ALA A 362 14.74 -3.32 -23.24
C ALA A 362 15.76 -3.67 -24.33
N ALA A 363 15.49 -3.35 -25.59
CA ALA A 363 16.41 -3.60 -26.70
C ALA A 363 17.74 -2.85 -26.52
N ARG A 364 17.72 -1.58 -26.07
CA ARG A 364 18.93 -0.79 -25.75
C ARG A 364 19.76 -1.45 -24.65
N LEU A 365 19.10 -1.85 -23.56
CA LEU A 365 19.73 -2.48 -22.41
C LEU A 365 20.27 -3.89 -22.73
N MET A 366 19.60 -4.65 -23.59
CA MET A 366 20.09 -5.95 -24.05
C MET A 366 21.28 -5.78 -24.98
N PHE A 367 21.20 -4.85 -25.94
CA PHE A 367 22.28 -4.63 -26.90
C PHE A 367 23.58 -4.12 -26.25
N SER A 368 23.49 -3.43 -25.11
CA SER A 368 24.68 -2.97 -24.37
C SER A 368 25.51 -4.13 -23.82
N THR A 369 24.90 -5.28 -23.51
CA THR A 369 25.58 -6.48 -22.98
C THR A 369 26.17 -7.40 -24.06
N PHE A 370 25.98 -7.09 -25.35
CA PHE A 370 26.41 -7.96 -26.44
C PHE A 370 27.93 -7.95 -26.62
N ASP A 371 28.49 -9.14 -26.78
CA ASP A 371 29.87 -9.34 -27.23
C ASP A 371 30.04 -8.99 -28.73
N LYS A 372 31.28 -9.08 -29.22
CA LYS A 372 31.60 -8.71 -30.61
C LYS A 372 30.86 -9.55 -31.63
N ASP A 373 30.68 -10.84 -31.40
CA ASP A 373 30.08 -11.74 -32.39
C ASP A 373 28.56 -11.62 -32.42
N ARG A 374 27.91 -11.45 -31.26
CA ARG A 374 26.49 -11.16 -31.19
C ARG A 374 26.15 -9.80 -31.78
N ARG A 375 27.00 -8.78 -31.62
CA ARG A 375 26.84 -7.48 -32.31
C ARG A 375 26.91 -7.60 -33.83
N LYS A 376 27.72 -8.53 -34.37
CA LYS A 376 27.74 -8.81 -35.82
C LYS A 376 26.45 -9.49 -36.27
N LYS A 377 25.97 -10.51 -35.52
CA LYS A 377 24.69 -11.20 -35.79
C LYS A 377 23.53 -10.21 -35.83
N TRP A 378 23.44 -9.33 -34.82
CA TRP A 378 22.35 -8.37 -34.65
C TRP A 378 22.70 -6.95 -35.13
N ARG A 379 23.53 -6.82 -36.17
CA ARG A 379 24.00 -5.51 -36.66
C ARG A 379 22.88 -4.53 -37.03
N LEU A 380 21.74 -5.04 -37.48
CA LEU A 380 20.59 -4.22 -37.87
C LEU A 380 19.86 -3.64 -36.65
N VAL A 381 19.88 -4.34 -35.52
CA VAL A 381 19.27 -3.92 -34.25
C VAL A 381 19.94 -2.65 -33.74
N LYS A 382 21.21 -2.43 -34.07
CA LYS A 382 21.90 -1.15 -33.78
C LYS A 382 21.12 0.05 -34.31
N SER A 383 20.46 -0.07 -35.47
CA SER A 383 19.67 1.03 -36.05
C SER A 383 18.39 1.29 -35.26
N ILE A 384 17.80 0.24 -34.66
CA ILE A 384 16.61 0.34 -33.79
C ILE A 384 17.00 0.90 -32.41
N VAL A 385 18.12 0.44 -31.86
CA VAL A 385 18.67 0.88 -30.57
C VAL A 385 19.04 2.36 -30.61
N ASN A 386 19.67 2.78 -31.71
CA ASN A 386 20.06 4.18 -31.95
C ASN A 386 18.91 5.02 -32.51
N PHE A 387 17.73 4.44 -32.72
CA PHE A 387 16.57 5.18 -33.21
C PHE A 387 16.07 6.08 -32.08
N ASP A 388 16.22 7.40 -32.28
CA ASP A 388 15.58 8.42 -31.47
C ASP A 388 14.33 8.89 -32.22
N ALA A 389 13.21 8.26 -31.90
CA ALA A 389 11.94 8.45 -32.62
C ALA A 389 11.49 9.92 -32.69
N GLU A 390 11.83 10.72 -31.67
CA GLU A 390 11.47 12.13 -31.55
C GLU A 390 12.59 12.89 -30.80
N PRO A 391 13.41 13.72 -31.48
CA PRO A 391 14.51 14.47 -30.87
C PRO A 391 14.09 15.43 -29.74
N SER A 392 12.81 15.78 -29.66
CA SER A 392 12.23 16.77 -28.75
C SER A 392 10.96 16.27 -28.01
N GLY A 393 10.78 14.95 -27.86
CA GLY A 393 9.54 14.34 -27.34
C GLY A 393 9.63 13.62 -25.98
N ASN A 394 8.47 13.41 -25.35
CA ASN A 394 8.30 12.61 -24.12
C ASN A 394 8.85 11.17 -24.24
N SER A 395 8.92 10.61 -25.45
CA SER A 395 9.40 9.24 -25.72
C SER A 395 10.87 9.05 -25.37
N ARG A 396 11.74 10.00 -25.77
CA ARG A 396 13.18 9.96 -25.46
C ARG A 396 13.41 9.95 -23.95
N ARG A 397 12.79 10.87 -23.23
CA ARG A 397 12.87 10.95 -21.76
C ARG A 397 12.42 9.66 -21.08
N VAL A 398 11.28 9.09 -21.48
CA VAL A 398 10.79 7.83 -20.89
C VAL A 398 11.77 6.67 -21.12
N ILE A 399 12.33 6.56 -22.33
CA ILE A 399 13.31 5.52 -22.65
C ILE A 399 14.62 5.74 -21.89
N GLU A 400 15.11 6.97 -21.80
CA GLU A 400 16.30 7.33 -21.03
C GLU A 400 16.11 7.01 -19.55
N ASN A 401 14.99 7.39 -18.95
CA ASN A 401 14.63 7.04 -17.57
C ASN A 401 14.63 5.53 -17.36
N LEU A 402 14.01 4.73 -18.26
CA LEU A 402 14.07 3.28 -18.18
C LEU A 402 15.50 2.72 -18.31
N CYS A 403 16.36 3.38 -19.08
CA CYS A 403 17.75 3.00 -19.26
C CYS A 403 18.70 3.45 -18.14
N SER A 404 18.27 4.35 -17.24
CA SER A 404 19.03 4.80 -16.06
C SER A 404 18.49 4.27 -14.74
N ASP A 405 17.21 3.88 -14.69
CA ASP A 405 16.51 3.44 -13.47
C ASP A 405 17.16 2.22 -12.78
N PHE A 406 17.15 2.23 -11.45
CA PHE A 406 17.74 1.19 -10.61
C PHE A 406 17.25 -0.22 -10.95
N TYR A 407 15.95 -0.40 -11.17
CA TYR A 407 15.37 -1.71 -11.42
C TYR A 407 15.63 -2.13 -12.85
N PHE A 408 15.30 -1.26 -13.80
CA PHE A 408 15.36 -1.63 -15.20
C PHE A 408 16.77 -1.71 -15.71
N ALA A 409 17.69 -0.81 -15.33
CA ALA A 409 19.02 -0.74 -15.91
C ALA A 409 20.08 -1.49 -15.12
N LYS A 410 19.95 -1.55 -13.78
CA LYS A 410 21.02 -2.04 -12.90
C LYS A 410 20.74 -3.40 -12.28
N LEU A 411 19.49 -3.71 -11.96
CA LEU A 411 19.15 -4.97 -11.31
C LEU A 411 19.59 -6.19 -12.14
N HIS A 412 20.25 -7.13 -11.46
CA HIS A 412 20.60 -8.47 -11.90
C HIS A 412 19.93 -9.49 -10.97
N ILE A 413 19.17 -10.42 -11.55
CA ILE A 413 18.19 -11.20 -10.78
C ILE A 413 18.79 -12.19 -9.78
N ASP A 414 20.07 -12.56 -9.94
CA ASP A 414 20.79 -13.48 -9.06
C ASP A 414 21.73 -12.73 -8.12
N ASP A 415 22.64 -11.94 -8.68
CA ASP A 415 23.63 -11.14 -7.91
C ASP A 415 23.03 -10.20 -6.86
N HIS A 416 21.85 -9.62 -7.14
CA HIS A 416 21.17 -8.70 -6.21
C HIS A 416 20.08 -9.38 -5.38
N PHE A 417 20.03 -10.71 -5.38
CA PHE A 417 19.10 -11.45 -4.53
C PHE A 417 19.64 -11.53 -3.10
N ASP A 418 19.29 -10.53 -2.31
CA ASP A 418 19.62 -10.38 -0.90
C ASP A 418 18.44 -9.76 -0.13
N PHE A 419 18.47 -9.85 1.20
CA PHE A 419 17.36 -9.37 2.03
C PHE A 419 17.15 -7.86 1.89
N HIS A 420 18.21 -7.05 1.87
CA HIS A 420 18.12 -5.61 1.75
C HIS A 420 17.47 -5.18 0.42
N THR A 421 17.88 -5.77 -0.71
CA THR A 421 17.30 -5.44 -2.01
C THR A 421 15.81 -5.76 -2.07
N VAL A 422 15.43 -6.95 -1.59
CA VAL A 422 14.06 -7.47 -1.66
C VAL A 422 13.13 -6.74 -0.68
N LEU A 423 13.55 -6.56 0.57
CA LEU A 423 12.69 -6.07 1.66
C LEU A 423 12.77 -4.56 1.90
N SER A 424 13.73 -3.87 1.26
CA SER A 424 13.98 -2.45 1.51
C SER A 424 14.23 -1.62 0.26
N LEU A 425 15.16 -2.01 -0.61
CA LEU A 425 15.51 -1.19 -1.77
C LEU A 425 14.34 -1.03 -2.74
N ILE A 426 13.74 -2.13 -3.21
CA ILE A 426 12.61 -2.05 -4.16
C ILE A 426 11.42 -1.31 -3.53
N THR A 427 11.12 -1.61 -2.27
CA THR A 427 9.99 -1.05 -1.54
C THR A 427 10.15 0.46 -1.33
N SER A 428 11.30 0.93 -0.85
CA SER A 428 11.58 2.37 -0.71
C SER A 428 11.57 3.11 -2.05
N ARG A 429 12.09 2.50 -3.12
CA ARG A 429 12.19 3.12 -4.46
C ARG A 429 10.86 3.14 -5.22
N THR A 430 9.80 2.50 -4.71
CA THR A 430 8.45 2.47 -5.33
C THR A 430 7.41 3.32 -4.58
N GLY A 431 7.85 4.18 -3.64
CA GLY A 431 6.97 5.11 -2.93
C GLY A 431 6.24 4.51 -1.72
N MET A 432 6.65 3.32 -1.27
CA MET A 432 6.18 2.77 0.00
C MET A 432 6.85 3.52 1.17
N PRO A 433 6.14 3.74 2.29
CA PRO A 433 6.70 4.49 3.41
C PRO A 433 7.69 3.65 4.22
N ALA A 434 8.51 4.30 5.03
CA ALA A 434 9.62 3.67 5.74
C ALA A 434 9.18 2.52 6.68
N GLU A 435 7.95 2.57 7.22
CA GLU A 435 7.44 1.49 8.06
C GLU A 435 7.21 0.19 7.27
N GLU A 436 7.16 0.24 5.93
CA GLU A 436 7.04 -0.96 5.10
C GLU A 436 8.38 -1.64 4.83
N THR A 437 9.49 -0.90 4.89
CA THR A 437 10.84 -1.45 4.68
C THR A 437 11.38 -2.16 5.92
N ILE A 438 12.38 -3.03 5.74
CA ILE A 438 13.16 -3.63 6.84
C ILE A 438 14.58 -3.04 6.85
N PRO A 439 14.89 -2.09 7.75
CA PRO A 439 16.18 -1.41 7.77
C PRO A 439 17.38 -2.36 7.75
N GLU A 440 18.44 -1.97 7.03
CA GLU A 440 19.66 -2.78 6.87
C GLU A 440 20.23 -3.22 8.22
N LYS A 441 20.24 -2.33 9.22
CA LYS A 441 20.64 -2.65 10.61
C LYS A 441 19.89 -3.85 11.19
N ILE A 442 18.56 -3.91 11.03
CA ILE A 442 17.74 -5.03 11.54
C ILE A 442 18.07 -6.31 10.78
N ILE A 443 18.30 -6.20 9.46
CA ILE A 443 18.67 -7.34 8.63
C ILE A 443 20.02 -7.91 9.08
N GLU A 444 21.03 -7.05 9.25
CA GLU A 444 22.37 -7.45 9.69
C GLU A 444 22.36 -8.07 11.09
N GLU A 445 21.62 -7.47 12.02
CA GLU A 445 21.52 -7.94 13.41
C GLU A 445 20.85 -9.31 13.51
N LEU A 446 19.77 -9.53 12.75
CA LEU A 446 18.90 -10.70 12.92
C LEU A 446 19.12 -11.82 11.90
N ASN A 447 19.84 -11.60 10.80
CA ASN A 447 20.04 -12.62 9.77
C ASN A 447 20.87 -13.79 10.30
N THR A 448 20.18 -14.89 10.64
CA THR A 448 20.80 -16.13 11.14
C THR A 448 21.23 -17.10 10.03
N MET A 449 20.99 -16.77 8.75
CA MET A 449 21.23 -17.65 7.60
C MET A 449 21.96 -16.96 6.42
N PRO A 450 23.06 -16.21 6.67
CA PRO A 450 23.71 -15.39 5.64
C PRO A 450 24.32 -16.21 4.48
N SER A 451 24.58 -17.50 4.68
CA SER A 451 25.05 -18.41 3.64
C SER A 451 23.97 -18.78 2.61
N GLN A 452 22.68 -18.60 2.95
CA GLN A 452 21.55 -18.92 2.08
C GLN A 452 21.06 -17.68 1.34
N ILE A 453 20.87 -16.56 2.06
CA ILE A 453 20.50 -15.26 1.50
C ILE A 453 21.33 -14.21 2.24
N LYS A 454 22.06 -13.39 1.48
CA LYS A 454 22.92 -12.33 2.04
C LYS A 454 22.05 -11.26 2.71
N SER A 455 22.61 -10.58 3.70
CA SER A 455 21.94 -9.44 4.35
C SER A 455 21.80 -8.27 3.38
N SER A 456 22.89 -7.87 2.75
CA SER A 456 22.93 -6.80 1.74
C SER A 456 23.91 -7.13 0.61
N ASN A 457 23.73 -6.47 -0.54
CA ASN A 457 24.73 -6.41 -1.60
C ASN A 457 25.57 -5.14 -1.47
N SER A 458 26.80 -5.21 -1.97
CA SER A 458 27.74 -4.09 -2.00
C SER A 458 27.84 -3.42 -3.38
N ASP A 459 26.87 -3.67 -4.27
CA ASP A 459 26.89 -3.10 -5.62
C ASP A 459 26.46 -1.63 -5.56
N SER A 460 27.46 -0.76 -5.49
CA SER A 460 27.25 0.69 -5.47
C SER A 460 26.51 1.18 -6.71
N THR A 461 26.60 0.48 -7.85
CA THR A 461 25.91 0.89 -9.09
C THR A 461 24.40 0.70 -9.00
N LEU A 462 23.93 -0.31 -8.27
CA LEU A 462 22.51 -0.51 -7.98
C LEU A 462 22.04 0.44 -6.87
N LEU A 463 22.77 0.49 -5.75
CA LEU A 463 22.36 1.23 -4.56
C LEU A 463 22.27 2.74 -4.81
N SER A 464 23.19 3.29 -5.60
CA SER A 464 23.20 4.72 -5.98
C SER A 464 22.29 5.06 -7.16
N ALA A 465 21.76 4.06 -7.88
CA ALA A 465 20.93 4.34 -9.05
C ALA A 465 19.61 5.00 -8.67
N PRO A 466 19.13 5.94 -9.50
CA PRO A 466 17.89 6.65 -9.25
C PRO A 466 16.65 5.76 -9.49
N SER A 467 15.53 6.16 -8.90
CA SER A 467 14.20 5.64 -9.27
C SER A 467 13.55 6.62 -10.23
N ASP A 468 14.01 6.65 -11.48
CA ASP A 468 13.55 7.64 -12.47
C ASP A 468 12.12 7.37 -12.94
N VAL A 469 11.65 6.12 -12.81
CA VAL A 469 10.30 5.73 -13.22
C VAL A 469 9.28 5.94 -12.10
N TYR A 470 9.70 5.79 -10.83
CA TYR A 470 8.78 5.76 -9.69
C TYR A 470 9.05 6.85 -8.62
N SER A 471 10.05 7.72 -8.81
CA SER A 471 10.39 8.80 -7.87
C SER A 471 9.26 9.80 -7.59
N ALA A 472 8.34 10.03 -8.54
CA ALA A 472 7.18 10.89 -8.29
C ALA A 472 6.24 10.33 -7.20
N LEU A 473 6.23 9.00 -7.00
CA LEU A 473 5.41 8.34 -5.98
C LEU A 473 6.01 8.47 -4.58
N SER A 474 7.34 8.55 -4.44
CA SER A 474 7.99 8.75 -3.14
C SER A 474 7.82 10.18 -2.61
N LYS A 475 7.81 11.18 -3.50
CA LYS A 475 7.59 12.60 -3.14
C LYS A 475 6.17 12.89 -2.65
N ASN A 476 5.17 12.13 -3.09
CA ASN A 476 3.76 12.29 -2.68
C ASN A 476 3.37 11.43 -1.45
N ALA A 477 4.30 10.62 -0.92
CA ALA A 477 4.04 9.73 0.22
C ALA A 477 4.31 10.38 1.59
N SER A 478 4.93 11.57 1.63
CA SER A 478 5.11 12.35 2.86
C SER A 478 3.81 13.08 3.24
N CYS A 479 3.01 12.46 4.10
CA CYS A 479 1.86 13.12 4.74
C CYS A 479 2.25 13.96 5.98
N ALA A 480 3.54 14.19 6.21
CA ALA A 480 4.03 15.14 7.21
C ALA A 480 4.49 16.40 6.48
N PRO A 481 4.08 17.61 6.93
CA PRO A 481 4.69 18.83 6.41
C PRO A 481 6.20 18.74 6.67
N SER A 482 6.99 18.85 5.62
CA SER A 482 8.42 19.09 5.74
C SER A 482 8.58 20.46 6.39
N MET A 483 8.81 20.47 7.71
CA MET A 483 9.43 21.60 8.39
C MET A 483 10.93 21.46 8.10
N GLU A 484 11.33 21.80 6.87
CA GLU A 484 12.72 22.10 6.60
C GLU A 484 13.02 23.45 7.25
N ASN A 485 14.14 23.50 7.96
CA ASN A 485 14.59 24.66 8.69
C ASN A 485 14.69 25.84 7.72
N GLU A 486 13.98 26.92 8.01
CA GLU A 486 14.32 28.24 7.52
C GLU A 486 15.68 28.60 8.13
N ASP A 487 16.77 28.32 7.42
CA ASP A 487 17.96 29.16 7.52
C ASP A 487 18.85 29.04 6.26
N GLU A 488 19.08 30.22 5.70
CA GLU A 488 20.16 30.67 4.82
C GLU A 488 20.26 30.09 3.38
N GLY A 489 19.63 30.84 2.47
CA GLY A 489 20.33 31.40 1.31
C GLY A 489 20.53 30.48 0.10
N ASP A 490 19.49 30.37 -0.74
CA ASP A 490 19.61 30.67 -2.17
C ASP A 490 18.21 30.71 -2.81
N LEU A 491 17.86 31.87 -3.36
CA LEU A 491 16.71 32.07 -4.24
C LEU A 491 17.04 31.43 -5.59
N GLU A 492 16.82 30.13 -5.75
CA GLU A 492 16.69 29.54 -7.07
C GLU A 492 15.23 29.68 -7.53
N GLU A 493 15.03 30.57 -8.51
CA GLU A 493 13.80 30.67 -9.30
C GLU A 493 13.41 29.28 -9.82
N ILE A 494 12.24 28.80 -9.40
CA ILE A 494 11.62 27.59 -9.92
C ILE A 494 11.27 27.85 -11.40
N PRO A 495 11.84 27.12 -12.38
CA PRO A 495 11.35 27.19 -13.73
C PRO A 495 9.96 26.54 -13.79
N GLU A 496 8.95 27.33 -14.13
CA GLU A 496 7.58 26.91 -14.43
C GLU A 496 7.55 25.96 -15.64
N GLU A 497 7.96 24.68 -15.51
CA GLU A 497 7.71 23.70 -16.57
C GLU A 497 7.78 22.21 -16.16
N THR A 498 7.59 21.88 -14.89
CA THR A 498 7.57 20.48 -14.41
C THR A 498 6.21 20.04 -13.87
N THR A 499 5.19 19.99 -14.74
CA THR A 499 3.94 19.29 -14.44
C THR A 499 3.96 17.85 -14.98
N GLU A 500 4.23 16.93 -14.04
CA GLU A 500 3.50 15.68 -13.77
C GLU A 500 3.31 14.62 -14.88
N ALA A 501 3.92 13.46 -14.65
CA ALA A 501 3.46 12.19 -15.20
C ALA A 501 2.26 11.68 -14.39
N SER A 502 1.06 12.12 -14.73
CA SER A 502 -0.19 11.49 -14.30
C SER A 502 -0.75 10.65 -15.45
N PHE A 503 -1.27 9.45 -15.14
CA PHE A 503 -2.08 8.64 -16.08
C PHE A 503 -3.46 9.27 -16.36
N GLN A 504 -3.67 10.52 -15.99
CA GLN A 504 -4.87 11.26 -16.32
C GLN A 504 -4.73 11.75 -17.75
N ARG A 505 -5.78 11.55 -18.56
CA ARG A 505 -5.88 12.20 -19.87
C ARG A 505 -5.77 13.71 -19.60
N LYS A 506 -4.65 14.35 -19.99
CA LYS A 506 -4.56 15.81 -20.05
C LYS A 506 -5.73 16.24 -20.93
N ILE A 507 -6.71 16.94 -20.37
CA ILE A 507 -7.84 17.45 -21.14
C ILE A 507 -7.22 18.33 -22.22
N VAL A 508 -7.32 17.90 -23.47
CA VAL A 508 -6.96 18.74 -24.62
C VAL A 508 -7.94 19.90 -24.55
N LYS A 509 -7.45 21.12 -24.34
CA LYS A 509 -8.24 22.35 -24.49
C LYS A 509 -8.59 22.48 -25.98
N ASP A 510 -9.56 21.72 -26.45
CA ASP A 510 -10.43 22.25 -27.49
C ASP A 510 -11.15 23.41 -26.80
N THR A 511 -10.73 24.62 -27.13
CA THR A 511 -11.44 25.84 -26.73
C THR A 511 -12.73 25.82 -27.55
N GLU A 512 -13.69 25.01 -27.11
CA GLU A 512 -15.06 25.13 -27.57
C GLU A 512 -15.46 26.58 -27.31
N THR A 513 -15.73 27.31 -28.39
CA THR A 513 -16.20 28.68 -28.34
C THR A 513 -17.43 28.71 -27.46
N LYS A 514 -17.43 29.55 -26.40
CA LYS A 514 -18.61 29.75 -25.55
C LYS A 514 -19.82 30.00 -26.45
N ASP A 515 -20.86 29.18 -26.33
CA ASP A 515 -22.13 29.40 -27.02
C ASP A 515 -22.74 30.70 -26.47
N ASP A 516 -22.89 31.72 -27.34
CA ASP A 516 -23.34 33.07 -26.99
C ASP A 516 -24.71 33.12 -26.28
N GLY A 517 -25.46 32.01 -26.28
CA GLY A 517 -26.76 31.88 -25.64
C GLY A 517 -26.79 31.24 -24.24
N VAL A 518 -25.69 30.65 -23.76
CA VAL A 518 -25.66 29.87 -22.49
C VAL A 518 -24.82 30.57 -21.44
N SER A 519 -25.40 30.85 -20.26
CA SER A 519 -24.68 31.50 -19.17
C SER A 519 -25.06 30.98 -17.79
N LEU A 520 -24.05 30.80 -16.94
CA LEU A 520 -24.21 30.36 -15.56
C LEU A 520 -23.45 31.29 -14.61
N ILE A 521 -24.14 31.80 -13.60
CA ILE A 521 -23.56 32.56 -12.48
C ILE A 521 -23.78 31.78 -11.20
N VAL A 522 -22.76 31.69 -10.36
CA VAL A 522 -22.83 31.05 -9.04
C VAL A 522 -22.67 32.12 -7.96
N VAL A 523 -23.64 32.23 -7.07
CA VAL A 523 -23.63 33.18 -5.95
C VAL A 523 -23.31 32.44 -4.66
N ALA A 524 -22.11 32.65 -4.15
CA ALA A 524 -21.58 32.08 -2.92
C ALA A 524 -21.31 33.16 -1.84
N SER A 525 -21.91 34.34 -1.97
CA SER A 525 -21.74 35.44 -0.99
C SER A 525 -22.26 35.13 0.42
N LEU A 526 -23.04 34.06 0.61
CA LEU A 526 -23.49 33.59 1.92
C LEU A 526 -22.57 32.52 2.52
N VAL A 527 -21.55 32.08 1.79
CA VAL A 527 -20.63 31.02 2.23
C VAL A 527 -19.43 31.65 2.92
N ASP A 528 -19.23 31.30 4.20
CA ASP A 528 -18.19 31.93 5.02
C ASP A 528 -16.81 31.25 4.90
N LYS A 529 -16.77 29.92 4.73
CA LYS A 529 -15.52 29.17 4.83
C LYS A 529 -14.65 29.30 3.58
N PRO A 530 -13.39 29.79 3.68
CA PRO A 530 -12.49 29.93 2.52
C PRO A 530 -12.25 28.60 1.78
N ASN A 531 -12.20 27.48 2.51
CA ASN A 531 -12.08 26.15 1.91
C ASN A 531 -13.23 25.82 0.95
N ASN A 532 -14.48 26.12 1.36
CA ASN A 532 -15.64 25.85 0.54
C ASN A 532 -15.67 26.76 -0.69
N LEU A 533 -15.33 28.04 -0.50
CA LEU A 533 -15.19 29.00 -1.60
C LEU A 533 -14.09 28.60 -2.60
N GLY A 534 -12.94 28.09 -2.13
CA GLY A 534 -11.87 27.59 -3.00
C GLY A 534 -12.31 26.37 -3.83
N GLY A 535 -13.04 25.43 -3.21
CA GLY A 535 -13.62 24.29 -3.92
C GLY A 535 -14.68 24.68 -4.95
N ILE A 536 -15.54 25.66 -4.63
CA ILE A 536 -16.52 26.22 -5.57
C ILE A 536 -15.80 26.93 -6.73
N CYS A 537 -14.75 27.70 -6.46
CA CYS A 537 -13.95 28.39 -7.47
C CYS A 537 -13.34 27.42 -8.47
N ARG A 538 -12.71 26.34 -8.00
CA ARG A 538 -12.15 25.30 -8.86
C ARG A 538 -13.20 24.62 -9.72
N THR A 539 -14.34 24.28 -9.12
CA THR A 539 -15.44 23.64 -9.86
C THR A 539 -16.04 24.59 -10.89
N SER A 540 -16.17 25.86 -10.54
CA SER A 540 -16.70 26.92 -11.41
C SER A 540 -15.82 27.09 -12.65
N GLU A 541 -14.50 27.13 -12.47
CA GLU A 541 -13.54 27.27 -13.57
C GLU A 541 -13.63 26.07 -14.52
N ILE A 542 -13.59 24.84 -13.98
CA ILE A 542 -13.58 23.60 -14.77
C ILE A 542 -14.84 23.45 -15.63
N PHE A 543 -16.02 23.81 -15.10
CA PHE A 543 -17.28 23.76 -15.85
C PHE A 543 -17.59 25.05 -16.61
N GLY A 544 -16.71 26.06 -16.52
CA GLY A 544 -16.76 27.34 -17.21
C GLY A 544 -17.91 28.26 -16.78
N VAL A 545 -18.25 28.29 -15.50
CA VAL A 545 -19.14 29.28 -14.89
C VAL A 545 -18.66 30.68 -15.24
N ASP A 546 -19.56 31.54 -15.69
CA ASP A 546 -19.17 32.87 -16.20
C ASP A 546 -18.75 33.82 -15.08
N THR A 547 -19.38 33.72 -13.91
CA THR A 547 -19.03 34.56 -12.75
C THR A 547 -19.31 33.82 -11.45
N LEU A 548 -18.32 33.81 -10.57
CA LEU A 548 -18.46 33.39 -9.18
C LEU A 548 -18.60 34.65 -8.31
N VAL A 549 -19.73 34.81 -7.64
CA VAL A 549 -20.00 35.95 -6.77
C VAL A 549 -19.71 35.58 -5.33
N VAL A 550 -18.87 36.34 -4.65
CA VAL A 550 -18.47 36.15 -3.24
C VAL A 550 -18.76 37.40 -2.42
N ALA A 551 -18.69 37.32 -1.08
CA ALA A 551 -18.92 38.49 -0.22
C ALA A 551 -17.77 39.51 -0.31
N ASP A 552 -16.54 39.02 -0.44
CA ASP A 552 -15.32 39.80 -0.51
C ASP A 552 -14.30 39.10 -1.41
N VAL A 553 -13.78 39.79 -2.42
CA VAL A 553 -12.76 39.25 -3.34
C VAL A 553 -11.42 38.96 -2.64
N LEU A 554 -11.15 39.59 -1.49
CA LEU A 554 -9.94 39.33 -0.71
C LEU A 554 -9.84 37.87 -0.24
N VAL A 555 -10.95 37.14 -0.19
CA VAL A 555 -10.94 35.71 0.13
C VAL A 555 -10.11 34.88 -0.86
N ALA A 556 -9.93 35.34 -2.10
CA ALA A 556 -9.08 34.69 -3.09
C ALA A 556 -7.59 34.74 -2.72
N GLN A 557 -7.20 35.62 -1.79
CA GLN A 557 -5.83 35.71 -1.27
C GLN A 557 -5.59 34.80 -0.05
N ASP A 558 -6.65 34.28 0.57
CA ASP A 558 -6.57 33.39 1.74
C ASP A 558 -5.86 32.06 1.40
N SER A 559 -4.99 31.60 2.31
CA SER A 559 -4.21 30.38 2.09
C SER A 559 -5.07 29.12 2.01
N ASN A 560 -6.17 29.04 2.76
CA ASN A 560 -7.10 27.91 2.73
C ASN A 560 -7.95 27.92 1.45
N PHE A 561 -8.29 29.10 0.93
CA PHE A 561 -8.91 29.23 -0.39
C PHE A 561 -7.97 28.69 -1.48
N LYS A 562 -6.72 29.17 -1.51
CA LYS A 562 -5.71 28.77 -2.50
C LYS A 562 -5.38 27.28 -2.47
N ALA A 563 -5.34 26.69 -1.26
CA ALA A 563 -5.10 25.27 -1.07
C ALA A 563 -6.15 24.38 -1.79
N LEU A 564 -7.36 24.88 -2.06
CA LEU A 564 -8.40 24.12 -2.76
C LEU A 564 -8.67 24.63 -4.18
N SER A 565 -8.51 25.94 -4.44
CA SER A 565 -8.69 26.51 -5.78
C SER A 565 -7.59 26.09 -6.75
N MET A 566 -6.37 25.82 -6.27
CA MET A 566 -5.23 25.38 -7.08
C MET A 566 -5.03 26.25 -8.34
N SER A 567 -4.94 27.57 -8.15
CA SER A 567 -4.75 28.58 -9.20
C SER A 567 -5.94 28.84 -10.12
N SER A 568 -7.10 28.20 -9.88
CA SER A 568 -8.33 28.44 -10.66
C SER A 568 -8.83 29.88 -10.57
N GLU A 569 -8.52 30.59 -9.48
CA GLU A 569 -8.87 32.00 -9.28
C GLU A 569 -8.22 32.96 -10.27
N ASN A 570 -7.14 32.55 -10.92
CA ASN A 570 -6.49 33.35 -11.96
C ASN A 570 -7.29 33.32 -13.28
N TRP A 571 -8.19 32.35 -13.45
CA TRP A 571 -8.95 32.10 -14.68
C TRP A 571 -10.46 32.27 -14.50
N GLN A 572 -10.96 32.07 -13.28
CA GLN A 572 -12.36 32.30 -12.93
C GLN A 572 -12.63 33.79 -12.73
N ASN A 573 -13.67 34.32 -13.37
CA ASN A 573 -14.14 35.66 -13.04
C ASN A 573 -14.82 35.66 -11.66
N ILE A 574 -14.30 36.46 -10.72
CA ILE A 574 -14.80 36.58 -9.34
C ILE A 574 -15.29 38.00 -9.10
N GLU A 575 -16.53 38.14 -8.66
CA GLU A 575 -17.17 39.42 -8.35
C GLU A 575 -17.53 39.50 -6.85
N ALA A 576 -17.38 40.66 -6.21
CA ALA A 576 -17.79 40.87 -4.84
C ALA A 576 -19.18 41.52 -4.72
N VAL A 577 -20.12 40.80 -4.11
CA VAL A 577 -21.43 41.32 -3.71
C VAL A 577 -21.70 40.91 -2.26
N LYS A 578 -21.77 41.89 -1.37
CA LYS A 578 -22.06 41.66 0.05
C LYS A 578 -23.49 41.12 0.24
N PRO A 579 -23.75 40.29 1.27
CA PRO A 579 -25.08 39.74 1.56
C PRO A 579 -26.21 40.78 1.57
N ALA A 580 -25.95 41.98 2.11
CA ALA A 580 -26.94 43.07 2.16
C ALA A 580 -27.41 43.55 0.77
N ASN A 581 -26.59 43.37 -0.26
CA ASN A 581 -26.84 43.85 -1.62
C ASN A 581 -27.33 42.73 -2.56
N LEU A 582 -27.40 41.48 -2.08
CA LEU A 582 -27.76 40.34 -2.91
C LEU A 582 -29.16 40.47 -3.52
N LEU A 583 -30.12 41.01 -2.78
CA LEU A 583 -31.49 41.12 -3.27
C LEU A 583 -31.57 42.01 -4.53
N GLU A 584 -30.93 43.17 -4.49
CA GLU A 584 -30.87 44.10 -5.62
C GLU A 584 -30.10 43.49 -6.80
N TYR A 585 -28.97 42.83 -6.51
CA TYR A 585 -28.15 42.15 -7.51
C TYR A 585 -28.94 41.05 -8.25
N LEU A 586 -29.65 40.18 -7.52
CA LEU A 586 -30.45 39.11 -8.11
C LEU A 586 -31.62 39.65 -8.93
N GLN A 587 -32.24 40.76 -8.51
CA GLN A 587 -33.28 41.43 -9.30
C GLN A 587 -32.73 41.98 -10.62
N GLY A 588 -31.52 42.54 -10.60
CA GLY A 588 -30.82 42.98 -11.81
C GLY A 588 -30.54 41.83 -12.78
N LEU A 589 -30.05 40.69 -12.29
CA LEU A 589 -29.82 39.50 -13.11
C LEU A 589 -31.12 38.96 -13.70
N ARG A 590 -32.22 38.93 -12.92
CA ARG A 590 -33.54 38.56 -13.44
C ARG A 590 -33.99 39.48 -14.56
N ALA A 591 -33.84 40.80 -14.42
CA ALA A 591 -34.16 41.76 -15.47
C ALA A 591 -33.34 41.54 -16.76
N ASN A 592 -32.13 40.98 -16.64
CA ASN A 592 -31.27 40.58 -17.75
C ASN A 592 -31.58 39.19 -18.33
N GLY A 593 -32.70 38.59 -17.93
CA GLY A 593 -33.21 37.33 -18.47
C GLY A 593 -32.61 36.07 -17.83
N TYR A 594 -31.98 36.18 -16.67
CA TYR A 594 -31.57 35.00 -15.89
C TYR A 594 -32.73 34.47 -15.04
N THR A 595 -32.77 33.15 -14.88
CA THR A 595 -33.60 32.50 -13.87
C THR A 595 -32.79 32.29 -12.59
N VAL A 596 -33.29 32.80 -11.46
CA VAL A 596 -32.61 32.72 -10.16
C VAL A 596 -33.09 31.48 -9.41
N ILE A 597 -32.16 30.59 -9.08
CA ILE A 597 -32.41 29.30 -8.46
C ILE A 597 -31.68 29.24 -7.12
N ALA A 598 -32.39 28.96 -6.03
CA ALA A 598 -31.76 28.66 -4.74
C ALA A 598 -31.51 27.15 -4.63
N ALA A 599 -30.28 26.75 -4.29
CA ALA A 599 -29.94 25.38 -3.96
C ALA A 599 -30.21 25.13 -2.47
N GLU A 600 -31.47 24.84 -2.13
CA GLU A 600 -31.95 24.78 -0.75
C GLU A 600 -33.05 23.74 -0.54
N GLN A 601 -33.11 23.16 0.67
CA GLN A 601 -34.15 22.22 1.09
C GLN A 601 -35.34 22.99 1.66
N THR A 602 -36.44 23.05 0.92
CA THR A 602 -37.68 23.74 1.32
C THR A 602 -38.89 22.82 1.10
N THR A 603 -40.05 23.17 1.64
CA THR A 603 -41.28 22.37 1.45
C THR A 603 -41.76 22.32 -0.01
N ASP A 604 -41.43 23.35 -0.79
CA ASP A 604 -41.88 23.54 -2.17
C ASP A 604 -40.72 23.40 -3.17
N SER A 605 -39.60 22.81 -2.74
CA SER A 605 -38.44 22.58 -3.59
C SER A 605 -38.75 21.55 -4.67
N VAL A 606 -38.20 21.76 -5.86
CA VAL A 606 -38.21 20.75 -6.92
C VAL A 606 -36.94 19.93 -6.81
N MET A 607 -37.07 18.62 -6.94
CA MET A 607 -35.92 17.74 -6.88
C MET A 607 -35.00 17.97 -8.09
N MET A 608 -33.70 18.13 -7.86
CA MET A 608 -32.69 18.44 -8.89
C MET A 608 -32.68 17.44 -10.06
N HIS A 609 -33.04 16.17 -9.83
CA HIS A 609 -33.08 15.15 -10.88
C HIS A 609 -34.22 15.36 -11.89
N ASP A 610 -35.32 15.99 -11.46
CA ASP A 610 -36.49 16.28 -12.29
C ASP A 610 -36.50 17.74 -12.78
N PHE A 611 -35.56 18.56 -12.29
CA PHE A 611 -35.44 19.95 -12.67
C PHE A 611 -34.74 20.11 -14.02
N VAL A 612 -35.28 20.97 -14.88
CA VAL A 612 -34.70 21.33 -16.18
C VAL A 612 -34.10 22.73 -16.07
N PHE A 613 -32.78 22.82 -16.20
CA PHE A 613 -32.08 24.09 -16.11
C PHE A 613 -32.34 24.99 -17.34
N PRO A 614 -32.58 26.31 -17.14
CA PRO A 614 -32.70 27.27 -18.23
C PRO A 614 -31.32 27.62 -18.80
N LYS A 615 -31.27 28.14 -20.04
CA LYS A 615 -30.01 28.54 -20.69
C LYS A 615 -29.23 29.63 -19.95
N LYS A 616 -29.94 30.54 -19.27
CA LYS A 616 -29.37 31.59 -18.41
C LYS A 616 -29.81 31.37 -16.97
N ALA A 617 -28.91 30.88 -16.13
CA ALA A 617 -29.20 30.48 -14.76
C ALA A 617 -28.29 31.19 -13.74
N VAL A 618 -28.85 31.47 -12.57
CA VAL A 618 -28.10 31.93 -11.38
C VAL A 618 -28.36 30.92 -10.28
N ILE A 619 -27.31 30.33 -9.72
CA ILE A 619 -27.42 29.39 -8.59
C ILE A 619 -26.97 30.10 -7.31
N VAL A 620 -27.89 30.25 -6.36
CA VAL A 620 -27.64 30.85 -5.05
C VAL A 620 -27.36 29.75 -4.03
N MET A 621 -26.18 29.81 -3.42
CA MET A 621 -25.73 28.91 -2.36
C MET A 621 -26.01 29.52 -0.98
N GLY A 622 -26.50 28.72 -0.05
CA GLY A 622 -26.77 29.12 1.33
C GLY A 622 -25.56 29.04 2.25
N ASP A 623 -25.69 29.68 3.43
CA ASP A 623 -24.76 29.51 4.55
C ASP A 623 -24.79 28.06 5.07
N GLU A 624 -23.68 27.53 5.57
CA GLU A 624 -23.61 26.13 5.98
C GLU A 624 -24.47 25.79 7.22
N LYS A 625 -24.89 26.78 7.99
CA LYS A 625 -25.72 26.60 9.20
C LYS A 625 -27.15 27.08 8.98
N GLU A 626 -27.29 28.30 8.45
CA GLU A 626 -28.55 29.02 8.35
C GLU A 626 -29.21 28.90 6.96
N GLY A 627 -28.49 28.34 5.98
CA GLY A 627 -28.99 28.16 4.62
C GLY A 627 -29.19 29.49 3.89
N VAL A 628 -30.14 29.53 2.95
CA VAL A 628 -30.56 30.75 2.25
C VAL A 628 -31.59 31.51 3.10
N PRO A 629 -31.34 32.78 3.47
CA PRO A 629 -32.29 33.59 4.23
C PRO A 629 -33.66 33.70 3.56
N VAL A 630 -34.73 33.67 4.35
CA VAL A 630 -36.13 33.73 3.86
C VAL A 630 -36.40 34.92 2.94
N GLY A 631 -35.77 36.06 3.19
CA GLY A 631 -35.89 37.25 2.33
C GLY A 631 -35.40 37.02 0.90
N LEU A 632 -34.34 36.22 0.73
CA LEU A 632 -33.82 35.81 -0.58
C LEU A 632 -34.61 34.65 -1.17
N LEU A 633 -35.07 33.69 -0.36
CA LEU A 633 -35.92 32.59 -0.83
C LEU A 633 -37.24 33.09 -1.45
N ARG A 634 -37.81 34.19 -0.93
CA ARG A 634 -38.99 34.82 -1.54
C ARG A 634 -38.70 35.51 -2.88
N ALA A 635 -37.43 35.79 -3.14
CA ALA A 635 -36.98 36.52 -4.30
C ALA A 635 -36.42 35.61 -5.40
N VAL A 636 -36.23 34.30 -5.19
CA VAL A 636 -35.80 33.37 -6.24
C VAL A 636 -36.98 32.90 -7.09
N ASP A 637 -36.71 32.48 -8.32
CA ASP A 637 -37.73 31.93 -9.23
C ASP A 637 -38.06 30.49 -8.89
N GLN A 638 -37.07 29.73 -8.40
CA GLN A 638 -37.24 28.34 -7.99
C GLN A 638 -36.28 27.95 -6.86
N THR A 639 -36.75 27.10 -5.94
CA THR A 639 -35.89 26.34 -5.01
C THR A 639 -35.70 24.92 -5.53
N VAL A 640 -34.44 24.48 -5.60
CA VAL A 640 -34.07 23.15 -6.10
C VAL A 640 -33.29 22.41 -5.02
N GLU A 641 -33.71 21.17 -4.73
CA GLU A 641 -33.07 20.34 -3.70
C GLU A 641 -32.49 19.04 -4.25
N ILE A 642 -31.40 18.57 -3.62
CA ILE A 642 -30.78 17.30 -3.97
C ILE A 642 -31.40 16.21 -3.11
N LYS A 643 -31.98 15.19 -3.76
CA LYS A 643 -32.59 14.04 -3.07
C LYS A 643 -31.53 13.29 -2.24
N GLN A 644 -31.85 13.05 -0.97
CA GLN A 644 -30.98 12.32 -0.02
C GLN A 644 -31.65 11.03 0.46
N VAL A 645 -30.84 9.99 0.74
CA VAL A 645 -31.31 8.68 1.24
C VAL A 645 -30.74 8.36 2.64
N GLY A 646 -29.62 8.98 3.01
CA GLY A 646 -28.92 8.71 4.27
C GLY A 646 -29.46 9.50 5.48
N HIS A 647 -28.81 9.32 6.63
CA HIS A 647 -29.18 9.95 7.90
C HIS A 647 -28.52 11.33 8.16
N THR A 648 -27.54 11.73 7.34
CA THR A 648 -26.90 13.05 7.46
C THR A 648 -27.87 14.14 7.00
N ARG A 649 -27.92 15.25 7.73
CA ARG A 649 -28.92 16.32 7.51
C ARG A 649 -28.78 17.03 6.15
N SER A 650 -27.56 17.30 5.71
CA SER A 650 -27.27 18.01 4.47
C SER A 650 -25.89 17.67 3.92
N LEU A 651 -25.68 17.95 2.63
CA LEU A 651 -24.37 17.89 1.99
C LEU A 651 -23.54 19.13 2.34
N ASN A 652 -22.21 19.04 2.19
CA ASN A 652 -21.35 20.22 2.23
C ASN A 652 -21.70 21.17 1.08
N VAL A 653 -21.77 22.47 1.34
CA VAL A 653 -22.16 23.51 0.36
C VAL A 653 -21.34 23.48 -0.93
N HIS A 654 -20.02 23.22 -0.88
CA HIS A 654 -19.22 23.13 -2.11
C HIS A 654 -19.56 21.88 -2.94
N VAL A 655 -19.96 20.79 -2.28
CA VAL A 655 -20.41 19.56 -2.94
C VAL A 655 -21.77 19.79 -3.59
N THR A 656 -22.68 20.48 -2.88
CA THR A 656 -23.98 20.90 -3.43
C THR A 656 -23.78 21.78 -4.68
N ALA A 657 -22.90 22.77 -4.61
CA ALA A 657 -22.56 23.62 -5.76
C ALA A 657 -22.03 22.78 -6.92
N ALA A 658 -21.09 21.86 -6.66
CA ALA A 658 -20.52 21.01 -7.69
C ALA A 658 -21.58 20.13 -8.39
N LEU A 659 -22.52 19.56 -7.65
CA LEU A 659 -23.61 18.75 -8.22
C LEU A 659 -24.55 19.59 -9.09
N MET A 660 -24.92 20.79 -8.62
CA MET A 660 -25.79 21.69 -9.37
C MET A 660 -25.12 22.21 -10.65
N ILE A 661 -23.84 22.61 -10.56
CA ILE A 661 -23.04 23.07 -11.72
C ILE A 661 -22.86 21.94 -12.74
N ALA A 662 -22.50 20.74 -12.29
CA ALA A 662 -22.34 19.59 -13.18
C ALA A 662 -23.65 19.22 -13.87
N LYS A 663 -24.79 19.29 -13.15
CA LYS A 663 -26.11 19.00 -13.72
C LYS A 663 -26.53 20.04 -14.77
N PHE A 664 -26.31 21.32 -14.50
CA PHE A 664 -26.48 22.38 -15.49
C PHE A 664 -25.62 22.12 -16.72
N ALA A 665 -24.33 21.81 -16.52
CA ALA A 665 -23.41 21.58 -17.60
C ALA A 665 -23.84 20.38 -18.47
N GLU A 666 -24.27 19.27 -17.85
CA GLU A 666 -24.83 18.10 -18.54
C GLU A 666 -26.05 18.46 -19.39
N GLN A 667 -27.04 19.18 -18.84
CA GLN A 667 -28.32 19.45 -19.51
C GLN A 667 -28.24 20.55 -20.56
N VAL A 668 -27.42 21.59 -20.32
CA VAL A 668 -27.47 22.84 -21.08
C VAL A 668 -26.19 23.05 -21.90
N ARG A 669 -25.02 22.77 -21.31
CA ARG A 669 -23.73 23.11 -21.93
C ARG A 669 -23.16 22.00 -22.81
N PHE A 670 -23.29 20.75 -22.39
CA PHE A 670 -22.77 19.58 -23.10
C PHE A 670 -23.84 18.82 -23.88
N ALA A 671 -25.09 19.30 -23.85
CA ALA A 671 -26.16 18.74 -24.66
C ALA A 671 -25.80 18.90 -26.15
N LYS A 672 -25.57 17.77 -26.83
CA LYS A 672 -25.38 17.75 -28.28
C LYS A 672 -26.71 18.11 -28.95
N ASN A 673 -26.77 19.24 -29.64
CA ASN A 673 -27.85 19.53 -30.59
C ASN A 673 -27.81 18.56 -31.78
#